data_AF-A0A5T1SGR5-F1
#
_entry.id   AF-A0A5T1SGR5-F1
#
_cell.length_a   1.000
_cell.length_b   1.000
_cell.length_c   1.000
_cell.angle_alpha   90.00
_cell.angle_beta   90.00
_cell.angle_gamma   90.00
#
_symmetry.space_group_name_H-M   'P 1'
#
loop_
_entity.id
_entity.type
_entity.pdbx_description
1 polymer ?
#
loop_
_entity_poly.entity_id
_entity_poly.type
_entity_poly.pdbx_seq_one_letter_code
_entity_poly.pdbx_strand_id
1 'polypeptide(L)'
;MFETLLKLSEEPLKSKIKDLYFSKFNYVGAKIDFCITQNLGLLGEINLLWAEAKQGKSELKKSFVQLVLTIGKYKFYTEQTPNLLCAFDGEKIAFLPFACLQEIFYQSDINFSVTPSNHTSEQFLKLLKELDSILNTAQIFYYEKNDEELKTFIKENLTSENISKIKIDKNNFVSIYHKWNKMVKDTISIDWNLAKKSGIIDADFYLADLLSSENETISQNLFAILKKDYYEFNKTKSDLGSIINERTSFKDNQKAHHEFWAIYERPPREEFWDYIIKRRDLLVDQDVRERKGAFFTPRIWVDKACEYLSKTFGEDYEEGYYIWDLAGGTGNLLANFTNKKNIFCSTLDKADIDVIHERIKNGANLFENHVFQFDFLNDEFFDEVDDKGKIIQKSKLPLILQEILKDENKRKKLIIFINPPYAEAGNSSTMSGTGKHKTGVSLDNYVYKKYKVILSSARNELFAQFFIRIYNEIEGTILASFSTLKYVNSTNFIKFRQAFKAKFLKGFIVPAYTFDNVKGNFPIGFLIWNTSKKEDLKKIKLDVFNENGNFLGKKNFYCNNNLHIGKWISKFKNKNILLNLGMMNTGRMDFQHQNLVYIMHDTRDAGHSIFLNYDNLLACSIFFSVRHAISATWVNDRDQFLYPNDLYENDDEFKSDCLAFMLFHGQNRISAKEGINHFIPFSEKELGITKEAFESDFMYKFIKGKIKDENSLFGDELVKIEFSLEAQELLKAGKELFKYYHTHSEDKGYLVNASFYDIKEFFQGRDEKGKMNNPAKAKDEYYKALLSDLNANLKILAKKIEPKIYEYGFLKE
;
A
#
# COMPACT_ATOMS: atom_id res chain seq x y z
N MET A 1 31.72 -9.58 17.94
CA MET A 1 30.47 -9.66 17.14
C MET A 1 29.44 -10.55 17.83
N PHE A 2 29.77 -11.82 18.11
CA PHE A 2 28.83 -12.81 18.66
C PHE A 2 28.39 -12.52 20.11
N GLU A 3 29.28 -12.00 20.97
CA GLU A 3 28.89 -11.53 22.32
C GLU A 3 27.87 -10.37 22.29
N THR A 4 27.82 -9.62 21.18
CA THR A 4 26.86 -8.55 20.97
C THR A 4 25.47 -9.13 20.67
N LEU A 5 25.38 -10.21 19.88
CA LEU A 5 24.11 -10.85 19.51
C LEU A 5 23.34 -11.36 20.73
N LEU A 6 24.04 -11.93 21.72
CA LEU A 6 23.46 -12.40 22.97
C LEU A 6 22.77 -11.30 23.80
N LYS A 7 23.19 -10.04 23.63
CA LYS A 7 22.68 -8.89 24.40
C LYS A 7 21.57 -8.13 23.67
N LEU A 8 21.32 -8.43 22.40
CA LEU A 8 20.26 -7.79 21.62
C LEU A 8 18.89 -8.27 22.08
N SER A 9 17.90 -7.37 22.08
CA SER A 9 16.50 -7.77 22.13
C SER A 9 16.09 -8.43 20.81
N GLU A 10 14.94 -9.10 20.80
CA GLU A 10 14.53 -9.99 19.70
C GLU A 10 14.48 -9.28 18.32
N GLU A 11 13.92 -8.06 18.25
CA GLU A 11 13.84 -7.30 16.99
C GLU A 11 15.21 -6.81 16.46
N PRO A 12 16.07 -6.18 17.28
CA PRO A 12 17.44 -5.89 16.87
C PRO A 12 18.23 -7.14 16.46
N LEU A 13 18.00 -8.27 17.13
CA LEU A 13 18.62 -9.55 16.77
C LEU A 13 18.18 -10.00 15.38
N LYS A 14 16.86 -10.01 15.09
CA LYS A 14 16.31 -10.31 13.75
C LYS A 14 16.96 -9.43 12.68
N SER A 15 16.98 -8.12 12.88
CA SER A 15 17.59 -7.18 11.93
C SER A 15 19.07 -7.49 11.71
N LYS A 16 19.81 -7.79 12.78
CA LYS A 16 21.25 -8.07 12.68
C LYS A 16 21.54 -9.39 11.95
N ILE A 17 20.79 -10.45 12.25
CA ILE A 17 20.91 -11.74 11.58
C ILE A 17 20.56 -11.63 10.10
N LYS A 18 19.51 -10.87 9.76
CA LYS A 18 19.18 -10.54 8.36
C LYS A 18 20.35 -9.88 7.65
N ASP A 19 20.94 -8.83 8.22
CA ASP A 19 22.03 -8.10 7.56
C ASP A 19 23.30 -8.95 7.40
N LEU A 20 23.59 -9.82 8.37
CA LEU A 20 24.76 -10.70 8.34
C LEU A 20 24.64 -11.83 7.30
N TYR A 21 23.49 -12.50 7.25
CA TYR A 21 23.35 -13.77 6.54
C TYR A 21 22.36 -13.75 5.37
N PHE A 22 21.40 -12.82 5.36
CA PHE A 22 20.28 -12.79 4.40
C PHE A 22 20.17 -11.47 3.63
N SER A 23 21.23 -10.66 3.59
CA SER A 23 21.22 -9.31 2.99
C SER A 23 20.84 -9.26 1.50
N LYS A 24 20.98 -10.38 0.78
CA LYS A 24 20.61 -10.53 -0.64
C LYS A 24 19.12 -10.83 -0.86
N PHE A 25 18.37 -11.07 0.21
CA PHE A 25 16.96 -11.46 0.15
C PHE A 25 16.07 -10.37 0.76
N ASN A 26 14.78 -10.47 0.46
CA ASN A 26 13.77 -9.64 1.09
C ASN A 26 13.42 -10.22 2.46
N TYR A 27 13.09 -9.34 3.41
CA TYR A 27 12.76 -9.68 4.78
C TYR A 27 11.39 -9.12 5.14
N VAL A 28 10.50 -9.98 5.61
CA VAL A 28 9.15 -9.62 6.03
C VAL A 28 8.91 -10.13 7.45
N GLY A 29 8.64 -9.23 8.39
CA GLY A 29 8.17 -9.56 9.74
C GLY A 29 6.66 -9.43 9.83
N ALA A 30 5.94 -10.47 10.27
CA ALA A 30 4.48 -10.40 10.43
C ALA A 30 3.96 -11.26 11.60
N LYS A 31 3.30 -12.39 11.29
CA LYS A 31 2.85 -13.37 12.30
C LYS A 31 3.89 -14.47 12.53
N ILE A 32 4.65 -14.79 11.49
CA ILE A 32 5.93 -15.47 11.58
C ILE A 32 6.96 -14.36 11.79
N ASP A 33 7.83 -14.54 12.78
CA ASP A 33 8.75 -13.51 13.24
C ASP A 33 9.79 -13.10 12.20
N PHE A 34 10.22 -14.05 11.38
CA PHE A 34 11.29 -13.84 10.42
C PHE A 34 11.02 -14.62 9.14
N CYS A 35 10.58 -13.92 8.09
CA CYS A 35 10.35 -14.51 6.77
C CYS A 35 11.37 -13.97 5.77
N ILE A 36 12.04 -14.88 5.05
CA ILE A 36 12.92 -14.53 3.93
C ILE A 36 12.19 -14.82 2.63
N THR A 37 12.12 -13.81 1.76
CA THR A 37 11.49 -13.91 0.44
C THR A 37 12.45 -13.52 -0.68
N GLN A 38 12.17 -13.98 -1.89
CA GLN A 38 12.87 -13.56 -3.10
C GLN A 38 11.87 -13.10 -4.15
N ASN A 39 12.15 -11.96 -4.79
CA ASN A 39 11.32 -11.43 -5.87
C ASN A 39 11.80 -11.98 -7.21
N LEU A 40 10.93 -12.69 -7.92
CA LEU A 40 11.19 -13.28 -9.25
C LEU A 40 10.56 -12.46 -10.39
N GLY A 41 10.39 -11.15 -10.22
CA GLY A 41 9.83 -10.26 -11.22
C GLY A 41 8.33 -10.46 -11.41
N LEU A 42 7.91 -10.84 -12.63
CA LEU A 42 6.49 -11.06 -13.00
C LEU A 42 5.82 -12.20 -12.20
N LEU A 43 6.62 -13.08 -11.61
CA LEU A 43 6.17 -14.22 -10.82
C LEU A 43 5.81 -13.84 -9.38
N GLY A 44 6.20 -12.66 -8.91
CA GLY A 44 5.93 -12.15 -7.56
C GLY A 44 7.01 -12.54 -6.53
N GLU A 45 6.69 -12.35 -5.25
CA GLU A 45 7.55 -12.81 -4.15
C GLU A 45 7.28 -14.27 -3.80
N ILE A 46 8.36 -15.01 -3.58
CA ILE A 46 8.32 -16.39 -3.08
C ILE A 46 8.94 -16.49 -1.68
N ASN A 47 8.31 -17.26 -0.81
CA ASN A 47 8.79 -17.62 0.53
C ASN A 47 9.91 -18.64 0.41
N LEU A 48 11.08 -18.30 0.95
CA LEU A 48 12.25 -19.19 0.99
C LEU A 48 12.53 -19.74 2.40
N LEU A 49 12.20 -18.97 3.44
CA LEU A 49 12.41 -19.34 4.85
C LEU A 49 11.30 -18.78 5.72
N TRP A 50 10.80 -19.61 6.64
CA TRP A 50 10.01 -19.13 7.79
C TRP A 50 10.76 -19.44 9.07
N ALA A 51 10.84 -18.45 9.96
CA ALA A 51 11.59 -18.61 11.19
C ALA A 51 10.95 -17.95 12.41
N GLU A 52 11.25 -18.54 13.57
CA GLU A 52 10.95 -18.05 14.91
C GLU A 52 12.27 -17.63 15.58
N ALA A 53 12.29 -16.42 16.15
CA ALA A 53 13.49 -15.89 16.80
C ALA A 53 13.27 -15.78 18.31
N LYS A 54 14.33 -15.93 19.10
CA LYS A 54 14.29 -15.67 20.56
C LYS A 54 15.48 -14.85 21.01
N GLN A 55 15.25 -14.00 22.02
CA GLN A 55 16.31 -13.25 22.67
C GLN A 55 17.25 -14.17 23.47
N GLY A 56 18.54 -13.84 23.49
CA GLY A 56 19.52 -14.48 24.36
C GLY A 56 19.81 -15.93 23.95
N LYS A 57 19.87 -16.84 24.93
CA LYS A 57 19.99 -18.29 24.67
C LYS A 57 18.63 -18.94 24.91
N SER A 58 18.17 -19.74 23.96
CA SER A 58 16.87 -20.40 24.03
C SER A 58 16.95 -21.89 23.66
N GLU A 59 15.88 -22.62 23.99
CA GLU A 59 15.68 -23.99 23.52
C GLU A 59 15.03 -23.96 22.13
N LEU A 60 15.83 -24.14 21.07
CA LEU A 60 15.36 -24.05 19.68
C LEU A 60 14.19 -25.00 19.36
N LYS A 61 14.10 -26.16 20.03
CA LYS A 61 12.95 -27.07 19.88
C LYS A 61 11.63 -26.40 20.23
N LYS A 62 11.59 -25.61 21.32
CA LYS A 62 10.40 -24.85 21.71
C LYS A 62 10.07 -23.78 20.67
N SER A 63 11.08 -23.13 20.11
CA SER A 63 10.91 -22.16 19.02
C SER A 63 10.34 -22.81 17.76
N PHE A 64 10.80 -24.00 17.36
CA PHE A 64 10.20 -24.74 16.25
C PHE A 64 8.74 -25.13 16.53
N VAL A 65 8.40 -25.62 17.72
CA VAL A 65 7.00 -25.95 18.08
C VAL A 65 6.12 -24.69 18.03
N GLN A 66 6.63 -23.56 18.52
CA GLN A 66 5.93 -22.28 18.42
C GLN A 66 5.71 -21.87 16.95
N LEU A 67 6.71 -22.07 16.09
CA LEU A 67 6.60 -21.82 14.65
C LEU A 67 5.54 -22.72 14.01
N VAL A 68 5.53 -24.02 14.30
CA VAL A 68 4.51 -24.97 13.81
C VAL A 68 3.10 -24.54 14.23
N LEU A 69 2.90 -24.21 15.50
CA LEU A 69 1.60 -23.73 15.98
C LEU A 69 1.17 -22.43 15.28
N THR A 70 2.12 -21.54 15.01
CA THR A 70 1.87 -20.29 14.27
C THR A 70 1.44 -20.58 12.83
N ILE A 71 2.16 -21.45 12.12
CA ILE A 71 1.84 -21.87 10.75
C ILE A 71 0.43 -22.47 10.68
N GLY A 72 0.10 -23.40 11.57
CA GLY A 72 -1.21 -24.05 11.60
C GLY A 72 -2.34 -23.08 11.96
N LYS A 73 -2.14 -22.21 12.96
CA LYS A 73 -3.15 -21.25 13.45
C LYS A 73 -3.63 -20.29 12.36
N TYR A 74 -2.70 -19.82 11.54
CA TYR A 74 -2.97 -18.88 10.45
C TYR A 74 -3.12 -19.57 9.09
N LYS A 75 -3.05 -20.90 9.05
CA LYS A 75 -3.15 -21.72 7.84
C LYS A 75 -2.12 -21.37 6.76
N PHE A 76 -0.91 -20.94 7.15
CA PHE A 76 0.15 -20.61 6.18
C PHE A 76 0.55 -21.80 5.32
N TYR A 77 0.37 -23.03 5.82
CA TYR A 77 0.57 -24.27 5.05
C TYR A 77 -0.38 -24.44 3.85
N THR A 78 -1.41 -23.59 3.72
CA THR A 78 -2.32 -23.56 2.56
C THR A 78 -1.88 -22.57 1.47
N GLU A 79 -0.82 -21.80 1.72
CA GLU A 79 -0.21 -20.86 0.79
C GLU A 79 1.09 -21.47 0.19
N GLN A 80 1.86 -20.68 -0.56
CA GLN A 80 3.20 -21.09 -1.04
C GLN A 80 4.16 -21.22 0.16
N THR A 81 4.59 -22.45 0.46
CA THR A 81 5.43 -22.75 1.63
C THR A 81 6.92 -22.76 1.27
N PRO A 82 7.80 -22.39 2.21
CA PRO A 82 9.24 -22.48 2.03
C PRO A 82 9.72 -23.93 2.11
N ASN A 83 10.94 -24.16 1.69
CA ASN A 83 11.63 -25.46 1.85
C ASN A 83 12.17 -25.66 3.25
N LEU A 84 12.54 -24.55 3.88
CA LEU A 84 13.20 -24.55 5.16
C LEU A 84 12.35 -23.79 6.17
N LEU A 85 12.26 -24.38 7.35
CA LEU A 85 11.93 -23.73 8.59
C LEU A 85 13.21 -23.44 9.36
N CYS A 86 13.17 -22.40 10.18
CA CYS A 86 14.32 -22.02 10.99
C CYS A 86 13.91 -21.58 12.39
N ALA A 87 14.78 -21.84 13.35
CA ALA A 87 14.69 -21.27 14.70
C ALA A 87 16.06 -20.73 15.08
N PHE A 88 16.11 -19.52 15.62
CA PHE A 88 17.39 -18.92 16.03
C PHE A 88 17.30 -18.08 17.29
N ASP A 89 18.44 -17.95 17.95
CA ASP A 89 18.64 -17.11 19.12
C ASP A 89 19.92 -16.28 19.00
N GLY A 90 20.42 -15.67 20.08
CA GLY A 90 21.64 -14.87 20.05
C GLY A 90 22.94 -15.67 19.94
N GLU A 91 22.89 -17.01 20.02
CA GLU A 91 24.06 -17.91 20.01
C GLU A 91 24.13 -18.76 18.73
N LYS A 92 22.98 -19.18 18.21
CA LYS A 92 22.90 -20.23 17.19
C LYS A 92 21.63 -20.13 16.35
N ILE A 93 21.69 -20.71 15.16
CA ILE A 93 20.58 -20.86 14.21
C ILE A 93 20.44 -22.32 13.81
N ALA A 94 19.21 -22.81 13.71
CA ALA A 94 18.91 -24.15 13.26
C ALA A 94 17.96 -24.14 12.07
N PHE A 95 18.13 -25.09 11.15
CA PHE A 95 17.29 -25.29 9.97
C PHE A 95 16.67 -26.68 9.97
N LEU A 96 15.45 -26.76 9.47
CA LEU A 96 14.70 -28.01 9.32
C LEU A 96 13.89 -27.97 8.02
N PRO A 97 13.88 -29.03 7.19
CA PRO A 97 13.02 -29.08 6.02
C PRO A 97 11.54 -28.99 6.39
N PHE A 98 10.76 -28.16 5.71
CA PHE A 98 9.32 -28.02 5.93
C PHE A 98 8.59 -29.35 5.73
N ALA A 99 9.02 -30.14 4.73
CA ALA A 99 8.45 -31.44 4.40
C ALA A 99 8.41 -32.41 5.59
N CYS A 100 9.39 -32.34 6.50
CA CYS A 100 9.43 -33.19 7.70
C CYS A 100 8.29 -32.91 8.68
N LEU A 101 7.65 -31.74 8.59
CA LEU A 101 6.58 -31.30 9.48
C LEU A 101 5.24 -31.11 8.75
N GLN A 102 5.19 -31.40 7.45
CA GLN A 102 4.03 -31.11 6.61
C GLN A 102 2.78 -31.90 7.03
N GLU A 103 2.94 -33.18 7.36
CA GLU A 103 1.83 -34.07 7.73
C GLU A 103 1.08 -33.62 8.99
N ILE A 104 1.75 -32.92 9.89
CA ILE A 104 1.19 -32.42 11.16
C ILE A 104 0.02 -31.46 10.90
N PHE A 105 0.10 -30.67 9.83
CA PHE A 105 -0.94 -29.69 9.52
C PHE A 105 -2.26 -30.32 9.02
N TYR A 106 -2.26 -31.63 8.76
CA TYR A 106 -3.42 -32.38 8.27
C TYR A 106 -3.98 -33.36 9.31
N GLN A 107 -3.36 -33.46 10.49
CA GLN A 107 -3.85 -34.30 11.58
C GLN A 107 -5.03 -33.63 12.29
N SER A 108 -6.10 -34.39 12.53
CA SER A 108 -7.37 -33.89 13.09
C SER A 108 -7.35 -33.69 14.61
N ASP A 109 -6.37 -34.25 15.31
CA ASP A 109 -6.22 -34.25 16.77
C ASP A 109 -5.25 -33.16 17.29
N ILE A 110 -4.89 -32.19 16.43
CA ILE A 110 -4.09 -31.02 16.78
C ILE A 110 -4.96 -29.77 16.81
N ASN A 111 -5.02 -29.13 17.98
CA ASN A 111 -5.72 -27.87 18.15
C ASN A 111 -4.81 -26.67 17.86
N PHE A 112 -4.80 -26.18 16.62
CA PHE A 112 -4.03 -24.99 16.24
C PHE A 112 -4.60 -23.65 16.74
N SER A 113 -5.74 -23.63 17.44
CA SER A 113 -6.32 -22.36 17.94
C SER A 113 -5.61 -21.79 19.18
N VAL A 114 -4.78 -22.61 19.85
CA VAL A 114 -4.02 -22.22 21.05
C VAL A 114 -3.06 -21.06 20.79
N THR A 115 -2.62 -20.36 21.85
CA THR A 115 -1.62 -19.30 21.73
C THR A 115 -0.24 -19.93 21.51
N PRO A 116 0.43 -19.69 20.36
CA PRO A 116 1.68 -20.39 20.03
C PRO A 116 2.82 -20.19 21.04
N SER A 117 2.89 -19.01 21.67
CA SER A 117 3.91 -18.67 22.67
C SER A 117 3.61 -19.23 24.08
N ASN A 118 2.49 -19.92 24.28
CA ASN A 118 2.16 -20.53 25.58
C ASN A 118 2.79 -21.93 25.72
N HIS A 119 4.03 -21.96 26.21
CA HIS A 119 4.83 -23.18 26.32
C HIS A 119 4.34 -24.17 27.38
N THR A 120 3.37 -23.79 28.23
CA THR A 120 2.78 -24.68 29.26
C THR A 120 1.46 -25.30 28.83
N SER A 121 0.93 -24.95 27.65
CA SER A 121 -0.33 -25.52 27.17
C SER A 121 -0.17 -27.01 26.82
N GLU A 122 -1.23 -27.79 27.06
CA GLU A 122 -1.25 -29.24 26.80
C GLU A 122 -0.90 -29.57 25.34
N GLN A 123 -1.46 -28.81 24.39
CA GLN A 123 -1.16 -28.97 22.97
C GLN A 123 0.32 -28.68 22.64
N PHE A 124 0.93 -27.67 23.29
CA PHE A 124 2.34 -27.35 23.07
C PHE A 124 3.24 -28.47 23.59
N LEU A 125 2.98 -28.97 24.80
CA LEU A 125 3.74 -30.08 25.38
C LEU A 125 3.57 -31.38 24.61
N LYS A 126 2.34 -31.65 24.10
CA LYS A 126 2.06 -32.78 23.20
C LYS A 126 2.92 -32.70 21.94
N LEU A 127 2.88 -31.57 21.23
CA LEU A 127 3.69 -31.36 20.01
C LEU A 127 5.19 -31.42 20.30
N LEU A 128 5.66 -30.84 21.40
CA LEU A 128 7.08 -30.89 21.75
C LEU A 128 7.57 -32.33 21.95
N LYS A 129 6.75 -33.20 22.54
CA LYS A 129 7.07 -34.62 22.70
C LYS A 129 6.96 -35.41 21.39
N GLU A 130 5.91 -35.16 20.62
CA GLU A 130 5.63 -35.85 19.36
C GLU A 130 6.70 -35.53 18.30
N LEU A 131 7.15 -34.27 18.25
CA LEU A 131 8.11 -33.80 17.26
C LEU A 131 9.56 -33.99 17.69
N ASP A 132 9.84 -34.50 18.90
CA ASP A 132 11.21 -34.53 19.45
C ASP A 132 12.21 -35.22 18.51
N SER A 133 11.85 -36.37 17.94
CA SER A 133 12.68 -37.11 16.99
C SER A 133 12.96 -36.32 15.71
N ILE A 134 11.96 -35.62 15.16
CA ILE A 134 12.09 -34.78 13.96
C ILE A 134 12.94 -33.55 14.28
N LEU A 135 12.67 -32.89 15.40
CA LEU A 135 13.41 -31.69 15.82
C LEU A 135 14.88 -31.98 16.12
N ASN A 136 15.23 -33.20 16.52
CA ASN A 136 16.62 -33.64 16.69
C ASN A 136 17.40 -33.74 15.37
N THR A 137 16.72 -33.74 14.22
CA THR A 137 17.37 -33.74 12.90
C THR A 137 17.74 -32.34 12.40
N ALA A 138 17.32 -31.29 13.11
CA ALA A 138 17.60 -29.91 12.71
C ALA A 138 19.12 -29.65 12.66
N GLN A 139 19.58 -29.04 11.56
CA GLN A 139 20.98 -28.71 11.37
C GLN A 139 21.30 -27.40 12.10
N ILE A 140 22.17 -27.47 13.10
CA ILE A 140 22.50 -26.34 14.00
C ILE A 140 23.84 -25.73 13.62
N PHE A 141 23.88 -24.42 13.48
CA PHE A 141 25.08 -23.62 13.26
C PHE A 141 25.26 -22.65 14.43
N TYR A 142 26.42 -22.69 15.07
CA TYR A 142 26.80 -21.72 16.09
C TYR A 142 27.50 -20.55 15.41
N TYR A 143 27.03 -19.32 15.61
CA TYR A 143 27.57 -18.16 14.86
C TYR A 143 29.08 -18.00 15.05
N GLU A 144 29.59 -18.27 16.26
CA GLU A 144 31.02 -18.18 16.57
C GLU A 144 31.88 -19.23 15.85
N LYS A 145 31.34 -20.44 15.65
CA LYS A 145 32.11 -21.59 15.16
C LYS A 145 31.86 -21.93 13.71
N ASN A 146 30.68 -21.57 13.19
CA ASN A 146 30.16 -22.05 11.92
C ASN A 146 29.77 -20.93 10.95
N ASP A 147 30.39 -19.74 11.06
CA ASP A 147 30.00 -18.57 10.27
C ASP A 147 30.10 -18.81 8.76
N GLU A 148 31.20 -19.42 8.30
CA GLU A 148 31.43 -19.69 6.87
C GLU A 148 30.59 -20.88 6.37
N GLU A 149 30.43 -21.94 7.17
CA GLU A 149 29.53 -23.04 6.81
C GLU A 149 28.08 -22.57 6.72
N LEU A 150 27.64 -21.68 7.62
CA LEU A 150 26.30 -21.10 7.59
C LEU A 150 26.06 -20.26 6.33
N LYS A 151 27.02 -19.40 5.95
CA LYS A 151 26.93 -18.62 4.70
C LYS A 151 26.86 -19.52 3.48
N THR A 152 27.64 -20.59 3.46
CA THR A 152 27.65 -21.58 2.37
C THR A 152 26.32 -22.32 2.31
N PHE A 153 25.83 -22.80 3.45
CA PHE A 153 24.54 -23.48 3.56
C PHE A 153 23.38 -22.61 3.03
N ILE A 154 23.30 -21.34 3.45
CA ILE A 154 22.26 -20.42 2.98
C ILE A 154 22.36 -20.20 1.48
N LYS A 155 23.58 -20.01 0.95
CA LYS A 155 23.78 -19.80 -0.49
C LYS A 155 23.31 -21.00 -1.32
N GLU A 156 23.53 -22.22 -0.83
CA GLU A 156 23.24 -23.46 -1.56
C GLU A 156 21.80 -23.94 -1.39
N ASN A 157 21.18 -23.70 -0.22
CA ASN A 157 19.89 -24.29 0.13
C ASN A 157 18.72 -23.29 0.11
N LEU A 158 18.99 -21.98 0.11
CA LEU A 158 17.97 -20.95 0.05
C LEU A 158 17.69 -20.52 -1.40
N THR A 159 17.29 -21.49 -2.22
CA THR A 159 16.99 -21.32 -3.65
C THR A 159 15.49 -21.48 -3.95
N SER A 160 15.04 -20.92 -5.07
CA SER A 160 13.67 -21.01 -5.55
C SER A 160 13.29 -22.36 -6.15
N GLU A 161 14.25 -23.28 -6.32
CA GLU A 161 14.08 -24.49 -7.14
C GLU A 161 13.20 -25.57 -6.49
N ASN A 162 13.02 -25.55 -5.17
CA ASN A 162 12.36 -26.65 -4.44
C ASN A 162 11.07 -26.26 -3.70
N ILE A 163 10.60 -25.00 -3.79
CA ILE A 163 9.43 -24.48 -3.03
C ILE A 163 8.13 -25.25 -3.32
N SER A 164 7.21 -25.32 -2.36
CA SER A 164 5.89 -25.89 -2.62
C SER A 164 5.10 -24.99 -3.57
N LYS A 165 4.39 -25.61 -4.50
CA LYS A 165 3.74 -24.90 -5.60
C LYS A 165 2.38 -24.33 -5.20
N ILE A 166 2.00 -23.20 -5.79
CA ILE A 166 0.68 -22.58 -5.65
C ILE A 166 -0.38 -23.46 -6.32
N LYS A 167 -1.41 -23.86 -5.56
CA LYS A 167 -2.54 -24.63 -6.08
C LYS A 167 -3.39 -23.84 -7.07
N ILE A 168 -3.77 -24.50 -8.16
CA ILE A 168 -4.65 -23.95 -9.19
C ILE A 168 -6.08 -24.44 -8.96
N ASP A 169 -7.06 -23.52 -9.03
CA ASP A 169 -8.48 -23.78 -8.81
C ASP A 169 -9.38 -23.01 -9.82
N LYS A 170 -10.71 -23.13 -9.66
CA LYS A 170 -11.72 -22.50 -10.53
C LYS A 170 -11.69 -20.97 -10.54
N ASN A 171 -11.11 -20.35 -9.52
CA ASN A 171 -11.11 -18.89 -9.32
C ASN A 171 -9.81 -18.24 -9.78
N ASN A 172 -8.69 -18.98 -9.77
CA ASN A 172 -7.37 -18.42 -10.07
C ASN A 172 -6.79 -18.85 -11.43
N PHE A 173 -7.30 -19.90 -12.08
CA PHE A 173 -6.72 -20.44 -13.32
C PHE A 173 -6.63 -19.42 -14.46
N VAL A 174 -7.61 -18.51 -14.57
CA VAL A 174 -7.58 -17.43 -15.57
C VAL A 174 -6.43 -16.46 -15.31
N SER A 175 -6.20 -16.06 -14.05
CA SER A 175 -5.09 -15.17 -13.68
C SER A 175 -3.74 -15.81 -13.97
N ILE A 176 -3.60 -17.10 -13.68
CA ILE A 176 -2.40 -17.88 -13.94
C ILE A 176 -2.16 -18.01 -15.44
N TYR A 177 -3.20 -18.21 -16.24
CA TYR A 177 -3.10 -18.16 -17.70
C TYR A 177 -2.50 -16.85 -18.21
N HIS A 178 -2.89 -15.68 -17.68
CA HIS A 178 -2.32 -14.40 -18.12
C HIS A 178 -0.84 -14.24 -17.75
N LYS A 179 -0.44 -14.76 -16.59
CA LYS A 179 0.98 -14.79 -16.20
C LYS A 179 1.77 -15.74 -17.11
N TRP A 180 1.20 -16.90 -17.42
CA TRP A 180 1.77 -17.85 -18.38
C TRP A 180 1.87 -17.22 -19.76
N ASN A 181 0.84 -16.49 -20.20
CA ASN A 181 0.79 -15.81 -21.48
C ASN A 181 1.96 -14.82 -21.62
N LYS A 182 2.18 -13.96 -20.61
CA LYS A 182 3.28 -12.98 -20.63
C LYS A 182 4.68 -13.61 -20.57
N MET A 183 4.83 -14.75 -19.90
CA MET A 183 6.13 -15.33 -19.61
C MET A 183 6.54 -16.43 -20.60
N VAL A 184 5.59 -17.26 -21.03
CA VAL A 184 5.84 -18.50 -21.79
C VAL A 184 5.40 -18.38 -23.26
N LYS A 185 4.28 -17.72 -23.57
CA LYS A 185 3.72 -17.67 -24.94
C LYS A 185 4.75 -17.25 -25.99
N ASP A 186 5.48 -16.16 -25.75
CA ASP A 186 6.41 -15.62 -26.72
C ASP A 186 7.65 -16.50 -26.93
N THR A 187 7.93 -17.42 -26.00
CA THR A 187 9.00 -18.41 -26.14
C THR A 187 8.61 -19.61 -26.99
N ILE A 188 7.34 -19.80 -27.33
CA ILE A 188 6.88 -20.88 -28.22
C ILE A 188 7.22 -20.53 -29.68
N SER A 189 7.79 -21.49 -30.41
CA SER A 189 8.24 -21.39 -31.81
C SER A 189 7.10 -21.53 -32.82
N ILE A 190 6.04 -20.73 -32.68
CA ILE A 190 4.88 -20.73 -33.57
C ILE A 190 4.58 -19.34 -34.15
N ASP A 191 4.11 -19.32 -35.41
CA ASP A 191 3.48 -18.12 -35.98
C ASP A 191 2.04 -18.01 -35.47
N TRP A 192 1.83 -17.12 -34.50
CA TRP A 192 0.52 -16.91 -33.88
C TRP A 192 -0.57 -16.45 -34.86
N ASN A 193 -0.22 -15.77 -35.96
CA ASN A 193 -1.20 -15.35 -36.96
C ASN A 193 -1.69 -16.54 -37.79
N LEU A 194 -0.79 -17.46 -38.15
CA LEU A 194 -1.14 -18.69 -38.87
C LEU A 194 -1.88 -19.68 -37.96
N ALA A 195 -1.41 -19.86 -36.72
CA ALA A 195 -2.07 -20.72 -35.72
C ALA A 195 -3.53 -20.32 -35.52
N LYS A 196 -3.79 -19.01 -35.36
CA LYS A 196 -5.13 -18.45 -35.18
C LYS A 196 -6.04 -18.68 -36.40
N LYS A 197 -5.50 -18.61 -37.63
CA LYS A 197 -6.24 -18.94 -38.86
C LYS A 197 -6.63 -20.42 -38.92
N SER A 198 -5.81 -21.29 -38.34
CA SER A 198 -6.07 -22.73 -38.21
C SER A 198 -6.92 -23.10 -36.98
N GLY A 199 -7.45 -22.11 -36.24
CA GLY A 199 -8.30 -22.32 -35.07
C GLY A 199 -7.56 -22.65 -33.77
N ILE A 200 -6.23 -22.63 -33.77
CA ILE A 200 -5.38 -22.86 -32.60
C ILE A 200 -5.07 -21.51 -31.95
N ILE A 201 -5.32 -21.39 -30.65
CA ILE A 201 -5.04 -20.17 -29.87
C ILE A 201 -4.10 -20.46 -28.71
N ASP A 202 -3.52 -19.42 -28.11
CA ASP A 202 -2.62 -19.53 -26.95
C ASP A 202 -3.24 -20.26 -25.74
N ALA A 203 -4.56 -20.18 -25.55
CA ALA A 203 -5.29 -20.96 -24.55
C ALA A 203 -5.10 -22.47 -24.72
N ASP A 204 -4.97 -22.98 -25.95
CA ASP A 204 -4.82 -24.41 -26.21
C ASP A 204 -3.48 -24.92 -25.68
N PHE A 205 -2.42 -24.10 -25.82
CA PHE A 205 -1.10 -24.39 -25.26
C PHE A 205 -1.11 -24.32 -23.74
N TYR A 206 -1.75 -23.31 -23.15
CA TYR A 206 -1.87 -23.23 -21.70
C TYR A 206 -2.65 -24.40 -21.12
N LEU A 207 -3.75 -24.83 -21.73
CA LEU A 207 -4.50 -26.00 -21.27
C LEU A 207 -3.67 -27.28 -21.39
N ALA A 208 -2.90 -27.44 -22.48
CA ALA A 208 -1.97 -28.55 -22.65
C ALA A 208 -0.91 -28.58 -21.54
N ASP A 209 -0.36 -27.42 -21.20
CA ASP A 209 0.59 -27.24 -20.10
C ASP A 209 -0.05 -27.49 -18.74
N LEU A 210 -1.22 -26.92 -18.47
CA LEU A 210 -1.91 -26.96 -17.19
C LEU A 210 -2.37 -28.38 -16.85
N LEU A 211 -2.85 -29.12 -17.85
CA LEU A 211 -3.35 -30.49 -17.69
C LEU A 211 -2.27 -31.51 -18.06
N SER A 212 -1.05 -31.29 -17.60
CA SER A 212 0.09 -32.18 -17.83
C SER A 212 0.72 -32.69 -16.53
N SER A 213 1.30 -33.89 -16.60
CA SER A 213 2.21 -34.46 -15.60
C SER A 213 3.50 -34.85 -16.29
N GLU A 214 4.65 -34.60 -15.67
CA GLU A 214 5.99 -34.86 -16.25
C GLU A 214 6.18 -34.28 -17.68
N ASN A 215 5.63 -33.08 -17.90
CA ASN A 215 5.55 -32.40 -19.20
C ASN A 215 4.85 -33.23 -20.29
N GLU A 216 3.91 -34.09 -19.92
CA GLU A 216 3.03 -34.79 -20.85
C GLU A 216 1.57 -34.49 -20.51
N THR A 217 0.85 -33.96 -21.49
CA THR A 217 -0.59 -33.68 -21.33
C THR A 217 -1.35 -34.97 -21.08
N ILE A 218 -2.13 -35.00 -19.99
CA ILE A 218 -2.88 -36.18 -19.55
C ILE A 218 -4.22 -36.29 -20.31
N SER A 219 -4.82 -35.15 -20.67
CA SER A 219 -6.09 -35.11 -21.40
C SER A 219 -5.88 -35.20 -22.92
N GLN A 220 -6.28 -36.32 -23.52
CA GLN A 220 -6.15 -36.57 -24.96
C GLN A 220 -7.16 -35.78 -25.83
N ASN A 221 -8.14 -35.11 -25.21
CA ASN A 221 -9.21 -34.37 -25.89
C ASN A 221 -8.88 -32.87 -26.07
N LEU A 222 -7.64 -32.45 -25.86
CA LEU A 222 -7.19 -31.07 -26.08
C LEU A 222 -6.72 -30.84 -27.53
N PHE A 223 -6.81 -29.60 -27.99
CA PHE A 223 -6.37 -29.21 -29.34
C PHE A 223 -4.85 -29.25 -29.52
N ALA A 224 -4.12 -28.92 -28.45
CA ALA A 224 -2.67 -29.05 -28.35
C ALA A 224 -2.33 -30.10 -27.27
N ILE A 225 -1.29 -30.89 -27.52
CA ILE A 225 -0.78 -31.91 -26.60
C ILE A 225 0.70 -31.62 -26.37
N LEU A 226 1.08 -31.32 -25.13
CA LEU A 226 2.48 -31.20 -24.72
C LEU A 226 3.08 -32.61 -24.62
N LYS A 227 4.21 -32.82 -25.30
CA LYS A 227 5.02 -34.04 -25.26
C LYS A 227 6.46 -33.68 -24.94
N LYS A 228 6.80 -33.72 -23.65
CA LYS A 228 8.09 -33.35 -23.08
C LYS A 228 8.50 -31.92 -23.46
N ASP A 229 9.16 -31.75 -24.60
CA ASP A 229 9.80 -30.52 -25.07
C ASP A 229 9.15 -29.91 -26.32
N TYR A 230 8.06 -30.47 -26.82
CA TYR A 230 7.31 -29.94 -27.96
C TYR A 230 5.78 -30.10 -27.80
N TYR A 231 5.03 -29.32 -28.57
CA TYR A 231 3.58 -29.46 -28.73
C TYR A 231 3.24 -30.20 -30.02
N GLU A 232 2.21 -31.03 -29.98
CA GLU A 232 1.65 -31.76 -31.12
C GLU A 232 0.15 -31.44 -31.28
N PHE A 233 -0.31 -31.24 -32.52
CA PHE A 233 -1.72 -30.91 -32.83
C PHE A 233 -2.42 -32.05 -33.60
N ASN A 234 -3.73 -32.19 -33.40
CA ASN A 234 -4.51 -33.23 -34.04
C ASN A 234 -4.84 -32.93 -35.52
N LYS A 235 -3.97 -33.46 -36.40
CA LYS A 235 -4.19 -34.14 -37.71
C LYS A 235 -5.05 -33.48 -38.79
N THR A 236 -4.38 -32.93 -39.80
CA THR A 236 -4.86 -32.89 -41.19
C THR A 236 -4.54 -34.21 -41.91
N LYS A 237 -5.45 -34.69 -42.77
CA LYS A 237 -5.16 -35.80 -43.70
C LYS A 237 -4.28 -35.25 -44.82
N SER A 238 -3.17 -35.92 -45.12
CA SER A 238 -2.41 -35.65 -46.34
C SER A 238 -3.21 -36.10 -47.57
N ASP A 239 -2.85 -35.57 -48.74
CA ASP A 239 -3.44 -35.94 -50.04
C ASP A 239 -3.26 -37.44 -50.38
N LEU A 240 -2.42 -38.15 -49.63
CA LEU A 240 -2.14 -39.59 -49.74
C LEU A 240 -2.83 -40.43 -48.64
N GLY A 241 -3.73 -39.83 -47.85
CA GLY A 241 -4.44 -40.52 -46.76
C GLY A 241 -3.58 -40.80 -45.52
N SER A 242 -2.35 -40.30 -45.48
CA SER A 242 -1.49 -40.37 -44.30
C SER A 242 -1.82 -39.26 -43.32
N ILE A 243 -1.62 -39.55 -42.05
CA ILE A 243 -1.85 -38.59 -40.99
C ILE A 243 -0.57 -37.77 -40.79
N ILE A 244 -0.64 -36.44 -40.91
CA ILE A 244 0.47 -35.54 -40.59
C ILE A 244 0.17 -34.86 -39.25
N ASN A 245 1.09 -34.99 -38.30
CA ASN A 245 1.04 -34.26 -37.03
C ASN A 245 1.95 -33.04 -37.14
N GLU A 246 1.39 -31.83 -37.09
CA GLU A 246 2.19 -30.61 -36.96
C GLU A 246 2.75 -30.50 -35.54
N ARG A 247 3.99 -30.00 -35.44
CA ARG A 247 4.71 -29.85 -34.17
C ARG A 247 5.35 -28.49 -34.07
N THR A 248 5.39 -27.95 -32.85
CA THR A 248 6.15 -26.74 -32.52
C THR A 248 6.89 -26.94 -31.20
N SER A 249 8.03 -26.28 -31.03
CA SER A 249 8.90 -26.38 -29.85
C SER A 249 9.08 -25.01 -29.17
N PHE A 250 10.01 -24.91 -28.23
CA PHE A 250 10.33 -23.67 -27.51
C PHE A 250 11.65 -23.07 -28.03
N LYS A 251 11.69 -21.76 -28.26
CA LYS A 251 12.86 -20.99 -28.71
C LYS A 251 13.97 -20.94 -27.66
N ASP A 252 13.60 -21.07 -26.39
CA ASP A 252 14.46 -20.92 -25.23
C ASP A 252 14.79 -22.25 -24.53
N ASN A 253 14.56 -23.37 -25.21
CA ASN A 253 14.71 -24.72 -24.65
C ASN A 253 13.93 -24.91 -23.32
N GLN A 254 12.70 -24.40 -23.28
CA GLN A 254 11.77 -24.47 -22.13
C GLN A 254 12.23 -23.73 -20.87
N LYS A 255 13.20 -22.81 -20.94
CA LYS A 255 13.67 -22.09 -19.75
C LYS A 255 12.52 -21.36 -19.03
N ALA A 256 11.79 -20.49 -19.73
CA ALA A 256 10.68 -19.74 -19.15
C ALA A 256 9.53 -20.66 -18.71
N HIS A 257 9.29 -21.75 -19.45
CA HIS A 257 8.28 -22.75 -19.10
C HIS A 257 8.62 -23.45 -17.77
N HIS A 258 9.86 -23.90 -17.57
CA HIS A 258 10.29 -24.51 -16.31
C HIS A 258 10.24 -23.53 -15.15
N GLU A 259 10.73 -22.29 -15.33
CA GLU A 259 10.66 -21.24 -14.31
C GLU A 259 9.22 -20.94 -13.88
N PHE A 260 8.29 -20.89 -14.83
CA PHE A 260 6.88 -20.64 -14.55
C PHE A 260 6.25 -21.80 -13.75
N TRP A 261 6.41 -23.03 -14.22
CA TRP A 261 5.79 -24.22 -13.61
C TRP A 261 6.50 -24.74 -12.37
N ALA A 262 7.65 -24.18 -12.02
CA ALA A 262 8.27 -24.36 -10.69
C ALA A 262 7.41 -23.74 -9.58
N ILE A 263 6.55 -22.77 -9.89
CA ILE A 263 5.79 -21.99 -8.90
C ILE A 263 4.35 -22.47 -8.76
N TYR A 264 3.74 -23.06 -9.80
CA TYR A 264 2.33 -23.44 -9.80
C TYR A 264 2.13 -24.95 -9.91
N GLU A 265 1.23 -25.48 -9.09
CA GLU A 265 0.93 -26.91 -9.01
C GLU A 265 0.10 -27.30 -10.24
N ARG A 266 0.63 -28.25 -11.02
CA ARG A 266 -0.05 -28.84 -12.18
C ARG A 266 0.12 -30.37 -12.17
N PRO A 267 -0.91 -31.13 -12.60
CA PRO A 267 -2.24 -30.65 -12.95
C PRO A 267 -3.04 -30.19 -11.71
N PRO A 268 -4.06 -29.32 -11.86
CA PRO A 268 -5.00 -28.98 -10.78
C PRO A 268 -5.76 -30.23 -10.30
N ARG A 269 -6.55 -30.12 -9.22
CA ARG A 269 -7.41 -31.24 -8.76
C ARG A 269 -8.35 -31.69 -9.89
N GLU A 270 -8.52 -33.01 -10.03
CA GLU A 270 -9.27 -33.63 -11.12
C GLU A 270 -10.72 -33.10 -11.25
N GLU A 271 -11.35 -32.80 -10.12
CA GLU A 271 -12.69 -32.19 -10.03
C GLU A 271 -12.82 -30.83 -10.76
N PHE A 272 -11.70 -30.15 -11.03
CA PHE A 272 -11.68 -28.87 -11.75
C PHE A 272 -11.44 -29.01 -13.24
N TRP A 273 -11.02 -30.17 -13.74
CA TRP A 273 -10.56 -30.34 -15.13
C TRP A 273 -11.68 -30.05 -16.12
N ASP A 274 -12.83 -30.70 -15.95
CA ASP A 274 -14.01 -30.52 -16.79
C ASP A 274 -14.47 -29.06 -16.84
N TYR A 275 -14.43 -28.39 -15.69
CA TYR A 275 -14.80 -26.99 -15.57
C TYR A 275 -13.82 -26.11 -16.35
N ILE A 276 -12.52 -26.26 -16.12
CA ILE A 276 -11.47 -25.46 -16.78
C ILE A 276 -11.50 -25.66 -18.30
N ILE A 277 -11.67 -26.90 -18.78
CA ILE A 277 -11.77 -27.22 -20.21
C ILE A 277 -13.03 -26.60 -20.82
N LYS A 278 -14.20 -26.77 -20.18
CA LYS A 278 -15.47 -26.17 -20.65
C LYS A 278 -15.41 -24.64 -20.64
N ARG A 279 -14.56 -24.05 -19.80
CA ARG A 279 -14.36 -22.61 -19.66
C ARG A 279 -13.17 -22.05 -20.45
N ARG A 280 -12.74 -22.76 -21.52
CA ARG A 280 -11.76 -22.27 -22.50
C ARG A 280 -12.07 -20.86 -23.03
N ASP A 281 -13.34 -20.47 -23.09
CA ASP A 281 -13.80 -19.13 -23.46
C ASP A 281 -13.28 -18.02 -22.54
N LEU A 282 -12.96 -18.32 -21.28
CA LEU A 282 -12.39 -17.36 -20.33
C LEU A 282 -10.89 -17.07 -20.56
N LEU A 283 -10.23 -17.91 -21.36
CA LEU A 283 -8.79 -17.87 -21.63
C LEU A 283 -8.48 -17.17 -22.96
N VAL A 284 -9.25 -16.15 -23.33
CA VAL A 284 -9.03 -15.40 -24.56
C VAL A 284 -8.29 -14.10 -24.25
N ASP A 285 -7.31 -13.78 -25.11
CA ASP A 285 -6.59 -12.51 -25.11
C ASP A 285 -7.62 -11.36 -25.19
N GLN A 286 -7.81 -10.62 -24.11
CA GLN A 286 -8.80 -9.54 -24.01
C GLN A 286 -8.29 -8.24 -24.65
N ASP A 287 -7.29 -8.35 -25.53
CA ASP A 287 -6.54 -7.23 -26.06
C ASP A 287 -7.00 -6.83 -27.47
N VAL A 288 -8.28 -6.47 -27.60
CA VAL A 288 -8.76 -5.64 -28.71
C VAL A 288 -9.92 -4.76 -28.24
N ARG A 289 -9.60 -3.70 -27.49
CA ARG A 289 -10.22 -2.34 -27.47
C ARG A 289 -10.06 -1.68 -26.09
N GLU A 290 -8.81 -1.41 -25.70
CA GLU A 290 -8.46 -0.53 -24.56
C GLU A 290 -8.50 0.98 -24.91
N ARG A 291 -9.21 1.38 -25.98
CA ARG A 291 -9.30 2.78 -26.39
C ARG A 291 -10.73 3.26 -26.45
N LYS A 292 -11.23 3.78 -25.33
CA LYS A 292 -12.05 5.01 -25.22
C LYS A 292 -12.59 5.21 -23.81
N GLY A 293 -12.17 6.31 -23.16
CA GLY A 293 -13.00 7.16 -22.28
C GLY A 293 -13.59 6.63 -20.97
N ALA A 294 -13.72 5.32 -20.75
CA ALA A 294 -14.31 4.75 -19.53
C ALA A 294 -13.26 4.62 -18.41
N PHE A 295 -13.66 4.84 -17.15
CA PHE A 295 -12.82 4.59 -15.99
C PHE A 295 -12.64 3.08 -15.80
N PHE A 296 -11.51 2.55 -16.27
CA PHE A 296 -11.22 1.12 -16.28
C PHE A 296 -10.57 0.67 -14.96
N THR A 297 -11.05 -0.45 -14.41
CA THR A 297 -10.39 -1.14 -13.28
C THR A 297 -9.36 -2.11 -13.83
N PRO A 298 -8.06 -1.94 -13.54
CA PRO A 298 -7.01 -2.84 -13.99
C PRO A 298 -7.28 -4.29 -13.58
N ARG A 299 -7.06 -5.23 -14.51
CA ARG A 299 -7.36 -6.66 -14.30
C ARG A 299 -6.67 -7.25 -13.08
N ILE A 300 -5.42 -6.88 -12.84
CA ILE A 300 -4.67 -7.32 -11.64
C ILE A 300 -5.42 -7.03 -10.33
N TRP A 301 -6.16 -5.91 -10.27
CA TRP A 301 -6.97 -5.57 -9.11
C TRP A 301 -8.32 -6.26 -9.10
N VAL A 302 -8.93 -6.51 -10.27
CA VAL A 302 -10.13 -7.34 -10.37
C VAL A 302 -9.86 -8.76 -9.86
N ASP A 303 -8.77 -9.38 -10.31
CA ASP A 303 -8.30 -10.70 -9.86
C ASP A 303 -8.10 -10.69 -8.34
N LYS A 304 -7.41 -9.67 -7.82
CA LYS A 304 -7.15 -9.53 -6.38
C LYS A 304 -8.43 -9.34 -5.56
N ALA A 305 -9.39 -8.60 -6.09
CA ALA A 305 -10.69 -8.41 -5.45
C ALA A 305 -11.48 -9.73 -5.37
N CYS A 306 -11.50 -10.54 -6.44
CA CYS A 306 -12.08 -11.87 -6.44
C CYS A 306 -11.39 -12.82 -5.46
N GLU A 307 -10.06 -12.77 -5.34
CA GLU A 307 -9.30 -13.50 -4.31
C GLU A 307 -9.81 -13.14 -2.90
N TYR A 308 -10.05 -11.85 -2.61
CA TYR A 308 -10.56 -11.42 -1.31
C TYR A 308 -12.02 -11.80 -1.07
N LEU A 309 -12.86 -11.84 -2.11
CA LEU A 309 -14.22 -12.37 -2.02
C LEU A 309 -14.19 -13.87 -1.66
N SER A 310 -13.39 -14.67 -2.36
CA SER A 310 -13.19 -16.10 -2.07
C SER A 310 -12.66 -16.31 -0.65
N LYS A 311 -11.62 -15.56 -0.23
CA LYS A 311 -11.10 -15.58 1.15
C LYS A 311 -12.13 -15.17 2.21
N THR A 312 -13.22 -14.49 1.83
CA THR A 312 -14.24 -14.02 2.77
C THR A 312 -15.43 -14.97 2.82
N PHE A 313 -15.85 -15.54 1.69
CA PHE A 313 -17.10 -16.29 1.55
C PHE A 313 -16.92 -17.76 1.13
N GLY A 314 -15.70 -18.20 0.83
CA GLY A 314 -15.37 -19.54 0.32
C GLY A 314 -15.18 -19.56 -1.20
N GLU A 315 -14.55 -20.61 -1.72
CA GLU A 315 -14.21 -20.74 -3.15
C GLU A 315 -15.44 -20.82 -4.07
N ASP A 316 -16.56 -21.40 -3.61
CA ASP A 316 -17.79 -21.56 -4.39
C ASP A 316 -18.85 -20.46 -4.09
N TYR A 317 -18.44 -19.28 -3.61
CA TYR A 317 -19.39 -18.21 -3.25
C TYR A 317 -20.29 -17.77 -4.42
N GLU A 318 -19.84 -17.90 -5.67
CA GLU A 318 -20.63 -17.56 -6.86
C GLU A 318 -21.93 -18.40 -7.02
N GLU A 319 -21.99 -19.58 -6.39
CA GLU A 319 -23.21 -20.41 -6.39
C GLU A 319 -24.24 -19.90 -5.36
N GLY A 320 -23.75 -19.31 -4.27
CA GLY A 320 -24.57 -18.90 -3.14
C GLY A 320 -24.97 -17.41 -3.12
N TYR A 321 -24.32 -16.58 -3.93
CA TYR A 321 -24.47 -15.13 -3.92
C TYR A 321 -24.85 -14.56 -5.29
N TYR A 322 -25.60 -13.45 -5.26
CA TYR A 322 -25.84 -12.58 -6.40
C TYR A 322 -24.77 -11.49 -6.45
N ILE A 323 -24.35 -11.08 -7.64
CA ILE A 323 -23.35 -10.03 -7.84
C ILE A 323 -23.98 -8.93 -8.69
N TRP A 324 -23.91 -7.69 -8.20
CA TRP A 324 -24.38 -6.53 -8.96
C TRP A 324 -23.34 -5.43 -8.95
N ASP A 325 -22.87 -5.07 -10.15
CA ASP A 325 -22.09 -3.86 -10.38
C ASP A 325 -23.03 -2.71 -10.73
N LEU A 326 -23.13 -1.74 -9.81
CA LEU A 326 -24.06 -0.60 -9.93
C LEU A 326 -23.60 0.45 -10.94
N ALA A 327 -22.30 0.49 -11.23
CA ALA A 327 -21.65 1.50 -12.05
C ALA A 327 -20.60 0.84 -12.95
N GLY A 328 -21.01 -0.20 -13.67
CA GLY A 328 -20.08 -1.14 -14.29
C GLY A 328 -19.32 -0.62 -15.50
N GLY A 329 -19.66 0.56 -16.02
CA GLY A 329 -19.08 1.08 -17.26
C GLY A 329 -19.20 0.03 -18.36
N THR A 330 -18.09 -0.33 -19.00
CA THR A 330 -18.05 -1.40 -20.02
C THR A 330 -17.98 -2.82 -19.45
N GLY A 331 -18.21 -3.03 -18.15
CA GLY A 331 -18.35 -4.34 -17.51
C GLY A 331 -17.04 -5.05 -17.13
N ASN A 332 -15.91 -4.34 -17.05
CA ASN A 332 -14.60 -4.97 -16.85
C ASN A 332 -14.45 -5.63 -15.46
N LEU A 333 -15.08 -5.04 -14.45
CA LEU A 333 -15.07 -5.58 -13.09
C LEU A 333 -15.74 -6.96 -13.03
N LEU A 334 -16.66 -7.24 -13.94
CA LEU A 334 -17.42 -8.50 -13.98
C LEU A 334 -16.76 -9.60 -14.81
N ALA A 335 -15.61 -9.33 -15.46
CA ALA A 335 -15.01 -10.22 -16.45
C ALA A 335 -14.58 -11.60 -15.92
N ASN A 336 -14.28 -11.70 -14.62
CA ASN A 336 -13.79 -12.94 -14.01
C ASN A 336 -14.87 -13.82 -13.40
N PHE A 337 -16.12 -13.36 -13.34
CA PHE A 337 -17.19 -14.15 -12.74
C PHE A 337 -17.73 -15.17 -13.73
N THR A 338 -18.10 -16.31 -13.18
CA THR A 338 -18.33 -17.53 -13.93
C THR A 338 -19.80 -17.93 -13.92
N ASN A 339 -20.57 -17.54 -12.90
CA ASN A 339 -21.99 -17.85 -12.82
C ASN A 339 -22.89 -16.73 -13.39
N LYS A 340 -23.04 -16.68 -14.72
CA LYS A 340 -23.83 -15.63 -15.41
C LYS A 340 -25.27 -15.44 -14.93
N LYS A 341 -25.89 -16.45 -14.31
CA LYS A 341 -27.26 -16.36 -13.78
C LYS A 341 -27.37 -15.40 -12.60
N ASN A 342 -26.28 -15.20 -11.87
CA ASN A 342 -26.26 -14.42 -10.65
C ASN A 342 -25.62 -13.04 -10.82
N ILE A 343 -25.16 -12.71 -12.03
CA ILE A 343 -24.44 -11.46 -12.32
C ILE A 343 -25.37 -10.44 -12.96
N PHE A 344 -25.34 -9.22 -12.44
CA PHE A 344 -26.06 -8.06 -12.95
C PHE A 344 -25.11 -6.89 -13.14
N CYS A 345 -25.34 -6.09 -14.19
CA CYS A 345 -24.55 -4.91 -14.50
C CYS A 345 -25.48 -3.74 -14.82
N SER A 346 -25.24 -2.61 -14.18
CA SER A 346 -25.88 -1.35 -14.56
C SER A 346 -24.88 -0.23 -14.75
N THR A 347 -25.20 0.71 -15.62
CA THR A 347 -24.43 1.93 -15.83
C THR A 347 -25.35 3.06 -16.32
N LEU A 348 -24.89 4.30 -16.16
CA LEU A 348 -25.62 5.50 -16.56
C LEU A 348 -25.60 5.68 -18.09
N ASP A 349 -24.48 5.38 -18.74
CA ASP A 349 -24.28 5.63 -20.17
C ASP A 349 -24.83 4.47 -21.02
N LYS A 350 -25.68 4.81 -22.00
CA LYS A 350 -26.23 3.83 -22.94
C LYS A 350 -25.14 3.24 -23.86
N ALA A 351 -24.11 4.01 -24.21
CA ALA A 351 -23.02 3.53 -25.04
C ALA A 351 -22.24 2.39 -24.37
N ASP A 352 -22.04 2.46 -23.05
CA ASP A 352 -21.40 1.40 -22.27
C ASP A 352 -22.23 0.10 -22.29
N ILE A 353 -23.56 0.22 -22.18
CA ILE A 353 -24.49 -0.91 -22.29
C ILE A 353 -24.36 -1.59 -23.65
N ASP A 354 -24.32 -0.81 -24.73
CA ASP A 354 -24.22 -1.33 -26.09
C ASP A 354 -22.86 -2.04 -26.31
N VAL A 355 -21.77 -1.53 -25.72
CA VAL A 355 -20.46 -2.20 -25.70
C VAL A 355 -20.52 -3.54 -24.96
N ILE A 356 -21.19 -3.60 -23.80
CA ILE A 356 -21.35 -4.87 -23.07
C ILE A 356 -22.18 -5.86 -23.90
N HIS A 357 -23.27 -5.42 -24.55
CA HIS A 357 -24.04 -6.30 -25.43
C HIS A 357 -23.24 -6.81 -26.63
N GLU A 358 -22.39 -5.99 -27.24
CA GLU A 358 -21.44 -6.44 -28.28
C GLU A 358 -20.49 -7.50 -27.72
N ARG A 359 -19.97 -7.31 -26.50
CA ARG A 359 -19.13 -8.32 -25.82
C ARG A 359 -19.89 -9.62 -25.56
N ILE A 360 -21.16 -9.56 -25.15
CA ILE A 360 -22.01 -10.75 -24.93
C ILE A 360 -22.20 -11.52 -26.23
N LYS A 361 -22.49 -10.83 -27.34
CA LYS A 361 -22.57 -11.44 -28.68
C LYS A 361 -21.26 -12.11 -29.10
N ASN A 362 -20.14 -11.58 -28.61
CA ASN A 362 -18.80 -12.11 -28.85
C ASN A 362 -18.31 -13.08 -27.75
N GLY A 363 -19.20 -13.59 -26.88
CA GLY A 363 -18.89 -14.66 -25.93
C GLY A 363 -18.68 -14.25 -24.48
N ALA A 364 -18.89 -12.98 -24.10
CA ALA A 364 -18.80 -12.58 -22.69
C ALA A 364 -19.87 -13.27 -21.83
N ASN A 365 -19.48 -13.68 -20.62
CA ASN A 365 -20.29 -14.49 -19.72
C ASN A 365 -21.34 -13.68 -18.93
N LEU A 366 -22.23 -12.98 -19.64
CA LEU A 366 -23.32 -12.18 -19.08
C LEU A 366 -24.61 -12.43 -19.87
N PHE A 367 -25.77 -12.27 -19.23
CA PHE A 367 -27.05 -12.26 -19.93
C PHE A 367 -27.40 -10.84 -20.37
N GLU A 368 -27.89 -10.67 -21.60
CA GLU A 368 -28.29 -9.35 -22.12
C GLU A 368 -29.31 -8.68 -21.20
N ASN A 369 -30.33 -9.41 -20.73
CA ASN A 369 -31.36 -8.86 -19.84
C ASN A 369 -30.87 -8.52 -18.41
N HIS A 370 -29.64 -8.91 -18.05
CA HIS A 370 -29.01 -8.55 -16.78
C HIS A 370 -28.13 -7.30 -16.89
N VAL A 371 -28.03 -6.74 -18.10
CA VAL A 371 -27.28 -5.52 -18.41
C VAL A 371 -28.27 -4.43 -18.78
N PHE A 372 -28.37 -3.37 -17.97
CA PHE A 372 -29.42 -2.37 -18.12
C PHE A 372 -28.95 -0.97 -17.74
N GLN A 373 -29.52 0.04 -18.39
CA GLN A 373 -29.23 1.43 -18.07
C GLN A 373 -29.95 1.83 -16.77
N PHE A 374 -29.21 2.34 -15.78
CA PHE A 374 -29.75 2.75 -14.49
C PHE A 374 -28.91 3.86 -13.87
N ASP A 375 -29.55 4.97 -13.51
CA ASP A 375 -28.94 6.03 -12.72
C ASP A 375 -29.08 5.70 -11.23
N PHE A 376 -28.07 5.03 -10.67
CA PHE A 376 -28.09 4.60 -9.27
C PHE A 376 -28.21 5.76 -8.26
N LEU A 377 -28.02 7.03 -8.64
CA LEU A 377 -28.20 8.15 -7.70
C LEU A 377 -29.56 8.84 -7.83
N ASN A 378 -30.35 8.53 -8.87
CA ASN A 378 -31.62 9.21 -9.15
C ASN A 378 -32.81 8.28 -9.40
N ASP A 379 -32.60 7.15 -10.06
CA ASP A 379 -33.70 6.26 -10.45
C ASP A 379 -34.26 5.50 -9.25
N GLU A 380 -35.58 5.27 -9.25
CA GLU A 380 -36.28 4.49 -8.22
C GLU A 380 -36.02 2.98 -8.38
N PHE A 381 -35.96 2.26 -7.25
CA PHE A 381 -35.71 0.81 -7.30
C PHE A 381 -36.94 -0.01 -7.67
N PHE A 382 -38.14 0.41 -7.25
CA PHE A 382 -39.35 -0.38 -7.34
C PHE A 382 -40.41 0.28 -8.21
N ASP A 383 -41.24 -0.55 -8.84
CA ASP A 383 -42.42 -0.07 -9.54
C ASP A 383 -43.34 0.69 -8.57
N GLU A 384 -43.83 1.86 -9.01
CA GLU A 384 -44.87 2.62 -8.33
C GLU A 384 -46.23 2.03 -8.67
N VAL A 385 -47.06 1.75 -7.67
CA VAL A 385 -48.38 1.13 -7.84
C VAL A 385 -49.47 2.00 -7.23
N ASP A 386 -50.68 1.94 -7.79
CA ASP A 386 -51.86 2.55 -7.19
C ASP A 386 -52.41 1.71 -6.03
N ASP A 387 -53.44 2.22 -5.35
CA ASP A 387 -54.11 1.53 -4.23
C ASP A 387 -54.70 0.17 -4.63
N LYS A 388 -54.80 -0.14 -5.92
CA LYS A 388 -55.31 -1.40 -6.48
C LYS A 388 -54.18 -2.32 -6.96
N GLY A 389 -52.91 -1.95 -6.73
CA GLY A 389 -51.74 -2.72 -7.13
C GLY A 389 -51.40 -2.62 -8.62
N LYS A 390 -52.02 -1.71 -9.37
CA LYS A 390 -51.69 -1.48 -10.78
C LYS A 390 -50.46 -0.59 -10.87
N ILE A 391 -49.47 -1.01 -11.66
CA ILE A 391 -48.24 -0.24 -11.91
C ILE A 391 -48.60 1.07 -12.62
N ILE A 392 -48.31 2.19 -11.97
CA ILE A 392 -48.45 3.56 -12.48
C ILE A 392 -47.15 4.00 -13.15
N GLN A 393 -46.00 3.68 -12.53
CA GLN A 393 -44.68 3.96 -13.07
C GLN A 393 -43.80 2.73 -12.88
N LYS A 394 -43.23 2.25 -13.98
CA LYS A 394 -42.33 1.09 -13.96
C LYS A 394 -40.91 1.53 -13.64
N SER A 395 -40.28 0.83 -12.71
CA SER A 395 -38.86 1.01 -12.41
C SER A 395 -38.00 0.53 -13.58
N LYS A 396 -36.85 1.19 -13.77
CA LYS A 396 -35.83 0.76 -14.72
C LYS A 396 -35.05 -0.46 -14.22
N LEU A 397 -35.16 -0.79 -12.93
CA LEU A 397 -34.54 -1.97 -12.33
C LEU A 397 -35.27 -3.23 -12.82
N PRO A 398 -34.56 -4.25 -13.35
CA PRO A 398 -35.15 -5.51 -13.76
C PRO A 398 -35.94 -6.17 -12.63
N LEU A 399 -37.06 -6.82 -12.99
CA LEU A 399 -37.97 -7.46 -12.02
C LEU A 399 -37.23 -8.44 -11.09
N ILE A 400 -36.30 -9.23 -11.63
CA ILE A 400 -35.50 -10.18 -10.85
C ILE A 400 -34.66 -9.49 -9.76
N LEU A 401 -34.10 -8.31 -10.02
CA LEU A 401 -33.38 -7.54 -9.00
C LEU A 401 -34.35 -6.90 -8.01
N GLN A 402 -35.52 -6.43 -8.46
CA GLN A 402 -36.56 -5.95 -7.54
C GLN A 402 -36.97 -7.05 -6.55
N GLU A 403 -37.14 -8.30 -7.03
CA GLU A 403 -37.45 -9.46 -6.18
C GLU A 403 -36.33 -9.78 -5.20
N ILE A 404 -35.06 -9.77 -5.65
CA ILE A 404 -33.89 -9.96 -4.79
C ILE A 404 -33.83 -8.88 -3.69
N LEU A 405 -34.13 -7.63 -4.04
CA LEU A 405 -34.12 -6.51 -3.09
C LEU A 405 -35.30 -6.55 -2.12
N LYS A 406 -36.47 -7.07 -2.50
CA LYS A 406 -37.64 -7.19 -1.59
C LYS A 406 -37.48 -8.34 -0.60
N ASP A 407 -36.85 -9.44 -1.00
CA ASP A 407 -36.61 -10.61 -0.16
C ASP A 407 -35.36 -10.41 0.72
N GLU A 408 -35.55 -10.38 2.04
CA GLU A 408 -34.45 -10.15 2.99
C GLU A 408 -33.34 -11.21 2.92
N ASN A 409 -33.68 -12.48 2.68
CA ASN A 409 -32.71 -13.57 2.62
C ASN A 409 -31.89 -13.52 1.33
N LYS A 410 -32.54 -13.18 0.20
CA LYS A 410 -31.84 -12.96 -1.07
C LYS A 410 -30.99 -11.68 -1.03
N ARG A 411 -31.51 -10.60 -0.44
CA ARG A 411 -30.78 -9.33 -0.29
C ARG A 411 -29.51 -9.49 0.55
N LYS A 412 -29.52 -10.31 1.60
CA LYS A 412 -28.32 -10.66 2.39
C LYS A 412 -27.25 -11.42 1.59
N LYS A 413 -27.66 -12.06 0.49
CA LYS A 413 -26.79 -12.78 -0.45
C LYS A 413 -26.44 -11.95 -1.69
N LEU A 414 -26.77 -10.65 -1.71
CA LEU A 414 -26.39 -9.76 -2.79
C LEU A 414 -25.08 -9.04 -2.44
N ILE A 415 -24.05 -9.28 -3.26
CA ILE A 415 -22.78 -8.58 -3.26
C ILE A 415 -22.87 -7.43 -4.25
N ILE A 416 -22.87 -6.21 -3.73
CA ILE A 416 -22.60 -5.02 -4.51
C ILE A 416 -21.10 -4.96 -4.78
N PHE A 417 -20.68 -5.25 -6.01
CA PHE A 417 -19.28 -5.29 -6.42
C PHE A 417 -18.99 -4.12 -7.35
N ILE A 418 -18.32 -3.08 -6.83
CA ILE A 418 -18.34 -1.76 -7.49
C ILE A 418 -16.98 -1.03 -7.45
N ASN A 419 -16.67 -0.33 -8.55
CA ASN A 419 -15.69 0.75 -8.59
C ASN A 419 -16.40 2.08 -8.92
N PRO A 420 -16.96 2.80 -7.92
CA PRO A 420 -17.75 4.00 -8.14
C PRO A 420 -16.87 5.16 -8.67
N PRO A 421 -17.48 6.14 -9.35
CA PRO A 421 -16.75 7.29 -9.89
C PRO A 421 -16.10 8.14 -8.78
N TYR A 422 -14.87 8.59 -9.03
CA TYR A 422 -14.01 9.33 -8.07
C TYR A 422 -14.15 10.87 -8.11
N ALA A 423 -15.17 11.42 -8.77
CA ALA A 423 -15.28 12.87 -8.95
C ALA A 423 -15.63 13.59 -7.62
N GLU A 424 -14.76 14.52 -7.22
CA GLU A 424 -14.99 15.46 -6.10
C GLU A 424 -15.53 16.80 -6.65
N ALA A 425 -16.51 17.40 -5.98
CA ALA A 425 -17.11 18.68 -6.41
C ALA A 425 -16.14 19.88 -6.37
N GLY A 426 -14.97 19.74 -5.75
CA GLY A 426 -13.93 20.78 -5.64
C GLY A 426 -12.62 20.33 -6.28
N ASN A 427 -12.35 20.74 -7.52
CA ASN A 427 -11.06 20.48 -8.14
C ASN A 427 -9.94 21.33 -7.52
N SER A 428 -8.74 20.76 -7.43
CA SER A 428 -7.46 21.42 -7.12
C SER A 428 -7.04 22.48 -8.15
N SER A 429 -7.67 22.54 -9.32
CA SER A 429 -7.49 23.60 -10.33
C SER A 429 -8.02 24.97 -9.90
N THR A 430 -8.72 25.05 -8.76
CA THR A 430 -9.09 26.32 -8.11
C THR A 430 -7.90 26.96 -7.38
N MET A 431 -6.91 26.17 -6.94
CA MET A 431 -5.69 26.70 -6.30
C MET A 431 -4.73 27.36 -7.31
N SER A 432 -4.86 27.05 -8.61
CA SER A 432 -4.05 27.63 -9.69
C SER A 432 -4.76 28.71 -10.50
N GLY A 433 -5.97 29.13 -10.13
CA GLY A 433 -6.70 30.24 -10.77
C GLY A 433 -7.18 29.99 -12.22
N THR A 434 -7.10 28.78 -12.75
CA THR A 434 -7.35 28.47 -14.18
C THR A 434 -8.53 27.52 -14.44
N GLY A 435 -9.17 26.98 -13.40
CA GLY A 435 -10.29 26.04 -13.57
C GLY A 435 -11.68 26.69 -13.58
N LYS A 436 -12.42 26.57 -14.70
CA LYS A 436 -13.89 26.69 -14.66
C LYS A 436 -14.47 25.52 -13.86
N HIS A 437 -15.44 25.79 -12.98
CA HIS A 437 -16.26 24.74 -12.35
C HIS A 437 -16.80 23.81 -13.45
N LYS A 438 -16.51 22.49 -13.38
CA LYS A 438 -17.41 21.53 -14.01
C LYS A 438 -18.69 21.57 -13.17
N THR A 439 -19.78 22.04 -13.75
CA THR A 439 -21.13 21.96 -13.16
C THR A 439 -21.37 20.53 -12.67
N GLY A 440 -21.49 20.37 -11.35
CA GLY A 440 -21.19 19.11 -10.67
C GLY A 440 -22.32 18.09 -10.72
N VAL A 441 -22.11 16.99 -11.43
CA VAL A 441 -22.94 15.76 -11.39
C VAL A 441 -23.16 15.27 -9.94
N SER A 442 -22.24 15.57 -9.02
CA SER A 442 -22.33 15.20 -7.61
C SER A 442 -23.24 16.09 -6.76
N LEU A 443 -23.59 17.30 -7.19
CA LEU A 443 -24.29 18.28 -6.35
C LEU A 443 -25.81 18.32 -6.58
N ASP A 444 -26.29 17.74 -7.68
CA ASP A 444 -27.68 17.86 -8.11
C ASP A 444 -28.31 16.49 -8.43
N ASN A 445 -28.29 15.59 -7.45
CA ASN A 445 -28.98 14.30 -7.53
C ASN A 445 -29.82 14.03 -6.28
N TYR A 446 -30.71 13.03 -6.37
CA TYR A 446 -31.63 12.66 -5.31
C TYR A 446 -30.91 12.30 -4.01
N VAL A 447 -29.86 11.46 -4.07
CA VAL A 447 -29.11 11.03 -2.88
C VAL A 447 -28.44 12.21 -2.17
N TYR A 448 -27.82 13.11 -2.93
CA TYR A 448 -27.23 14.34 -2.41
C TYR A 448 -28.25 15.17 -1.61
N LYS A 449 -29.46 15.35 -2.17
CA LYS A 449 -30.54 16.14 -1.56
C LYS A 449 -31.11 15.43 -0.33
N LYS A 450 -31.47 14.15 -0.46
CA LYS A 450 -32.10 13.35 0.60
C LYS A 450 -31.19 13.13 1.81
N TYR A 451 -29.93 12.80 1.59
CA TYR A 451 -28.98 12.43 2.66
C TYR A 451 -28.02 13.57 3.05
N LYS A 452 -28.28 14.82 2.63
CA LYS A 452 -27.41 15.99 2.88
C LYS A 452 -26.95 16.14 4.34
N VAL A 453 -27.86 15.93 5.29
CA VAL A 453 -27.60 16.07 6.74
C VAL A 453 -26.67 14.96 7.23
N ILE A 454 -26.96 13.72 6.84
CA ILE A 454 -26.20 12.52 7.21
C ILE A 454 -24.80 12.56 6.60
N LEU A 455 -24.70 12.85 5.31
CA LEU A 455 -23.43 12.92 4.58
C LEU A 455 -22.57 14.12 5.01
N SER A 456 -23.16 15.24 5.40
CA SER A 456 -22.45 16.49 5.72
C SER A 456 -21.46 16.89 4.62
N SER A 457 -20.14 16.84 4.85
CA SER A 457 -19.11 17.18 3.86
C SER A 457 -18.83 16.02 2.90
N ALA A 458 -19.09 14.78 3.31
CA ALA A 458 -18.92 13.59 2.47
C ALA A 458 -19.85 13.61 1.25
N ARG A 459 -20.92 14.41 1.25
CA ARG A 459 -21.83 14.52 0.10
C ARG A 459 -21.15 15.03 -1.16
N ASN A 460 -20.00 15.68 -1.06
CA ASN A 460 -19.27 16.17 -2.23
C ASN A 460 -18.54 15.05 -3.00
N GLU A 461 -18.58 13.82 -2.48
CA GLU A 461 -17.88 12.64 -2.97
C GLU A 461 -18.90 11.63 -3.48
N LEU A 462 -18.86 11.30 -4.78
CA LEU A 462 -19.85 10.40 -5.39
C LEU A 462 -19.86 9.02 -4.74
N PHE A 463 -18.70 8.42 -4.49
CA PHE A 463 -18.63 7.09 -3.84
C PHE A 463 -19.37 7.07 -2.49
N ALA A 464 -19.33 8.17 -1.72
CA ALA A 464 -20.00 8.27 -0.43
C ALA A 464 -21.53 8.30 -0.59
N GLN A 465 -22.02 8.92 -1.67
CA GLN A 465 -23.44 8.92 -2.03
C GLN A 465 -23.91 7.51 -2.42
N PHE A 466 -23.13 6.78 -3.22
CA PHE A 466 -23.42 5.38 -3.51
C PHE A 466 -23.52 4.57 -2.22
N PHE A 467 -22.52 4.68 -1.33
CA PHE A 467 -22.47 3.89 -0.11
C PHE A 467 -23.63 4.18 0.84
N ILE A 468 -24.02 5.46 0.98
CA ILE A 468 -25.12 5.82 1.89
C ILE A 468 -26.48 5.39 1.33
N ARG A 469 -26.67 5.40 0.00
CA ARG A 469 -27.89 4.88 -0.63
C ARG A 469 -27.97 3.38 -0.45
N ILE A 470 -26.87 2.66 -0.69
CA ILE A 470 -26.77 1.21 -0.46
C ILE A 470 -27.14 0.89 0.99
N TYR A 471 -26.51 1.59 1.94
CA TYR A 471 -26.69 1.32 3.36
C TYR A 471 -28.12 1.59 3.86
N ASN A 472 -28.79 2.66 3.39
CA ASN A 472 -30.10 3.05 3.89
C ASN A 472 -31.29 2.48 3.09
N GLU A 473 -31.12 2.20 1.79
CA GLU A 473 -32.23 1.81 0.91
C GLU A 473 -32.21 0.32 0.54
N ILE A 474 -31.04 -0.32 0.60
CA ILE A 474 -30.87 -1.77 0.36
C ILE A 474 -30.07 -2.42 1.51
N GLU A 475 -30.43 -2.10 2.75
CA GLU A 475 -29.81 -2.62 3.99
C GLU A 475 -29.82 -4.15 4.02
N GLY A 476 -28.68 -4.76 4.34
CA GLY A 476 -28.51 -6.20 4.46
C GLY A 476 -27.52 -6.79 3.44
N THR A 477 -27.25 -6.07 2.35
CA THR A 477 -26.29 -6.43 1.31
C THR A 477 -24.84 -6.48 1.78
N ILE A 478 -23.99 -7.16 1.02
CA ILE A 478 -22.54 -7.06 1.13
C ILE A 478 -22.05 -5.96 0.18
N LEU A 479 -21.27 -5.02 0.67
CA LEU A 479 -20.63 -3.98 -0.14
C LEU A 479 -19.15 -4.32 -0.32
N ALA A 480 -18.75 -4.71 -1.53
CA ALA A 480 -17.38 -4.98 -1.92
C ALA A 480 -16.94 -3.91 -2.93
N SER A 481 -16.12 -2.95 -2.50
CA SER A 481 -15.91 -1.71 -3.26
C SER A 481 -14.45 -1.28 -3.35
N PHE A 482 -14.06 -0.84 -4.54
CA PHE A 482 -12.91 0.04 -4.72
C PHE A 482 -13.31 1.48 -4.34
N SER A 483 -12.49 2.19 -3.58
CA SER A 483 -12.74 3.61 -3.26
C SER A 483 -11.52 4.25 -2.63
N THR A 484 -11.51 5.60 -2.54
CA THR A 484 -10.56 6.27 -1.66
C THR A 484 -10.88 5.94 -0.20
N LEU A 485 -9.87 5.94 0.68
CA LEU A 485 -10.07 5.68 2.10
C LEU A 485 -10.58 6.87 2.92
N LYS A 486 -11.01 7.98 2.28
CA LYS A 486 -11.48 9.19 2.98
C LYS A 486 -12.59 8.87 3.99
N TYR A 487 -13.50 7.95 3.66
CA TYR A 487 -14.58 7.57 4.57
C TYR A 487 -14.12 6.83 5.82
N VAL A 488 -12.94 6.22 5.81
CA VAL A 488 -12.37 5.49 6.95
C VAL A 488 -11.70 6.44 7.95
N ASN A 489 -10.81 7.32 7.47
CA ASN A 489 -9.91 8.08 8.36
C ASN A 489 -9.95 9.62 8.21
N SER A 490 -10.63 10.18 7.21
CA SER A 490 -10.71 11.64 7.04
C SER A 490 -11.65 12.28 8.06
N THR A 491 -11.29 13.48 8.52
CA THR A 491 -12.11 14.31 9.42
C THR A 491 -13.42 14.79 8.77
N ASN A 492 -13.43 15.01 7.45
CA ASN A 492 -14.62 15.40 6.69
C ASN A 492 -15.73 14.32 6.68
N PHE A 493 -15.39 13.08 7.04
CA PHE A 493 -16.27 11.93 7.02
C PHE A 493 -16.72 11.46 8.42
N ILE A 494 -16.46 12.24 9.48
CA ILE A 494 -16.88 11.88 10.85
C ILE A 494 -18.40 11.65 10.93
N LYS A 495 -19.21 12.57 10.38
CA LYS A 495 -20.68 12.42 10.36
C LYS A 495 -21.13 11.23 9.49
N PHE A 496 -20.46 10.98 8.37
CA PHE A 496 -20.73 9.78 7.56
C PHE A 496 -20.51 8.50 8.37
N ARG A 497 -19.40 8.36 9.10
CA ARG A 497 -19.11 7.19 9.96
C ARG A 497 -20.04 7.07 11.18
N GLN A 498 -20.73 8.15 11.56
CA GLN A 498 -21.79 8.08 12.57
C GLN A 498 -23.07 7.42 12.04
N ALA A 499 -23.30 7.45 10.72
CA ALA A 499 -24.44 6.80 10.08
C ALA A 499 -24.09 5.46 9.43
N PHE A 500 -23.02 5.40 8.64
CA PHE A 500 -22.55 4.18 7.99
C PHE A 500 -21.86 3.27 9.01
N LYS A 501 -22.62 2.35 9.60
CA LYS A 501 -22.16 1.39 10.62
C LYS A 501 -21.93 -0.01 10.09
N ALA A 502 -21.70 -0.20 8.80
CA ALA A 502 -21.48 -1.54 8.25
C ALA A 502 -20.24 -2.19 8.90
N LYS A 503 -20.31 -3.50 9.15
CA LYS A 503 -19.20 -4.28 9.70
C LYS A 503 -18.12 -4.50 8.63
N PHE A 504 -16.88 -4.12 8.93
CA PHE A 504 -15.73 -4.44 8.09
C PHE A 504 -15.44 -5.94 8.10
N LEU A 505 -15.19 -6.54 6.94
CA LEU A 505 -14.84 -7.95 6.82
C LEU A 505 -13.36 -8.15 6.45
N LYS A 506 -12.96 -7.72 5.24
CA LYS A 506 -11.61 -7.86 4.69
C LYS A 506 -11.35 -6.76 3.65
N GLY A 507 -10.08 -6.53 3.33
CA GLY A 507 -9.71 -5.62 2.25
C GLY A 507 -8.21 -5.41 2.11
N PHE A 508 -7.84 -4.70 1.06
CA PHE A 508 -6.45 -4.33 0.75
C PHE A 508 -6.37 -2.93 0.14
N ILE A 509 -5.15 -2.37 0.06
CA ILE A 509 -4.86 -1.11 -0.63
C ILE A 509 -3.81 -1.29 -1.72
N VAL A 510 -3.92 -0.45 -2.76
CA VAL A 510 -3.01 -0.37 -3.90
C VAL A 510 -2.75 1.10 -4.27
N PRO A 511 -1.66 1.40 -5.00
CA PRO A 511 -1.38 2.76 -5.43
C PRO A 511 -2.41 3.25 -6.45
N ALA A 512 -2.98 4.43 -6.24
CA ALA A 512 -4.03 4.99 -7.10
C ALA A 512 -3.58 5.19 -8.56
N TYR A 513 -2.30 5.50 -8.78
CA TYR A 513 -1.73 5.71 -10.12
C TYR A 513 -1.67 4.44 -10.99
N THR A 514 -2.08 3.29 -10.46
CA THR A 514 -2.27 2.07 -11.24
C THR A 514 -3.62 2.02 -11.96
N PHE A 515 -4.59 2.85 -11.56
CA PHE A 515 -5.90 2.94 -12.21
C PHE A 515 -5.87 3.92 -13.37
N ASP A 516 -6.59 3.58 -14.44
CA ASP A 516 -6.63 4.40 -15.65
C ASP A 516 -7.15 5.81 -15.35
N ASN A 517 -6.45 6.80 -15.91
CA ASN A 517 -6.73 8.23 -15.75
C ASN A 517 -6.59 8.77 -14.31
N VAL A 518 -6.01 8.01 -13.39
CA VAL A 518 -5.66 8.49 -12.04
C VAL A 518 -4.16 8.80 -11.99
N LYS A 519 -3.80 10.07 -11.77
CA LYS A 519 -2.38 10.51 -11.67
C LYS A 519 -1.93 10.76 -10.23
N GLY A 520 -2.81 10.60 -9.25
CA GLY A 520 -2.55 10.96 -7.85
C GLY A 520 -1.73 9.91 -7.11
N ASN A 521 -0.99 10.38 -6.10
CA ASN A 521 -0.15 9.55 -5.24
C ASN A 521 -0.84 9.27 -3.90
N PHE A 522 -1.86 8.42 -3.90
CA PHE A 522 -2.68 8.07 -2.73
C PHE A 522 -3.13 6.60 -2.81
N PRO A 523 -3.70 6.01 -1.74
CA PRO A 523 -4.17 4.63 -1.80
C PRO A 523 -5.61 4.54 -2.29
N ILE A 524 -5.88 3.59 -3.18
CA ILE A 524 -7.23 3.08 -3.45
C ILE A 524 -7.38 1.77 -2.68
N GLY A 525 -8.47 1.64 -1.93
CA GLY A 525 -8.77 0.45 -1.15
C GLY A 525 -9.88 -0.38 -1.80
N PHE A 526 -9.70 -1.70 -1.87
CA PHE A 526 -10.78 -2.65 -2.07
C PHE A 526 -11.24 -3.19 -0.71
N LEU A 527 -12.43 -2.80 -0.26
CA LEU A 527 -12.94 -3.15 1.07
C LEU A 527 -14.30 -3.85 0.98
N ILE A 528 -14.45 -4.91 1.78
CA ILE A 528 -15.66 -5.70 1.91
C ILE A 528 -16.34 -5.38 3.25
N TRP A 529 -17.60 -4.97 3.17
CA TRP A 529 -18.44 -4.56 4.29
C TRP A 529 -19.74 -5.37 4.31
N ASN A 530 -20.20 -5.73 5.50
CA ASN A 530 -21.50 -6.32 5.72
C ASN A 530 -22.45 -5.28 6.30
N THR A 531 -23.43 -4.84 5.50
CA THR A 531 -24.37 -3.78 5.91
C THR A 531 -25.44 -4.28 6.89
N SER A 532 -25.68 -5.59 7.00
CA SER A 532 -26.63 -6.18 7.97
C SER A 532 -26.14 -6.11 9.43
N LYS A 533 -24.85 -5.87 9.65
CA LYS A 533 -24.22 -5.84 10.97
C LYS A 533 -23.76 -4.43 11.29
N LYS A 534 -24.21 -3.91 12.43
CA LYS A 534 -23.90 -2.55 12.90
C LYS A 534 -22.68 -2.57 13.82
N GLU A 535 -21.62 -1.85 13.46
CA GLU A 535 -20.37 -1.75 14.21
C GLU A 535 -19.78 -0.33 14.12
N ASP A 536 -19.27 0.16 15.25
CA ASP A 536 -18.52 1.41 15.29
C ASP A 536 -17.12 1.23 14.71
N LEU A 537 -16.85 1.90 13.58
CA LEU A 537 -15.56 1.87 12.93
C LEU A 537 -14.49 2.59 13.77
N LYS A 538 -13.67 1.82 14.50
CA LYS A 538 -12.53 2.36 15.27
C LYS A 538 -11.22 2.30 14.51
N LYS A 539 -10.94 1.14 13.90
CA LYS A 539 -9.77 0.91 13.07
C LYS A 539 -10.02 -0.24 12.10
N ILE A 540 -9.30 -0.26 10.98
CA ILE A 540 -9.23 -1.41 10.07
C ILE A 540 -7.78 -1.72 9.77
N LYS A 541 -7.50 -2.99 9.49
CA LYS A 541 -6.19 -3.45 9.08
C LYS A 541 -6.29 -3.96 7.64
N LEU A 542 -5.47 -3.38 6.76
CA LEU A 542 -5.48 -3.67 5.33
C LEU A 542 -4.14 -4.23 4.91
N ASP A 543 -4.18 -5.21 4.03
CA ASP A 543 -3.00 -5.69 3.31
C ASP A 543 -2.59 -4.63 2.28
N VAL A 544 -1.29 -4.41 2.10
CA VAL A 544 -0.73 -3.38 1.22
C VAL A 544 -0.06 -4.07 0.05
N PHE A 545 -0.39 -3.66 -1.17
CA PHE A 545 0.26 -4.17 -2.39
C PHE A 545 0.91 -3.03 -3.18
N ASN A 546 2.04 -3.28 -3.83
CA ASN A 546 2.66 -2.34 -4.77
C ASN A 546 1.96 -2.41 -6.14
N GLU A 547 2.40 -1.60 -7.11
CA GLU A 547 1.85 -1.55 -8.47
C GLU A 547 1.89 -2.86 -9.26
N ASN A 548 2.77 -3.79 -8.87
CA ASN A 548 2.93 -5.11 -9.51
C ASN A 548 2.11 -6.20 -8.81
N GLY A 549 1.34 -5.85 -7.76
CA GLY A 549 0.56 -6.80 -6.98
C GLY A 549 1.37 -7.57 -5.93
N ASN A 550 2.60 -7.14 -5.63
CA ASN A 550 3.43 -7.74 -4.59
C ASN A 550 3.01 -7.23 -3.22
N PHE A 551 2.91 -8.14 -2.25
CA PHE A 551 2.55 -7.81 -0.88
C PHE A 551 3.69 -7.04 -0.19
N LEU A 552 3.38 -5.89 0.39
CA LEU A 552 4.33 -5.02 1.11
C LEU A 552 4.19 -5.09 2.63
N GLY A 553 3.19 -5.81 3.15
CA GLY A 553 2.86 -5.85 4.57
C GLY A 553 1.44 -5.38 4.85
N LYS A 554 1.19 -4.99 6.10
CA LYS A 554 -0.15 -4.60 6.57
C LYS A 554 -0.13 -3.23 7.23
N LYS A 555 -1.17 -2.43 7.01
CA LYS A 555 -1.32 -1.10 7.59
C LYS A 555 -2.62 -0.97 8.36
N ASN A 556 -2.57 -0.29 9.51
CA ASN A 556 -3.76 0.12 10.24
C ASN A 556 -4.25 1.48 9.74
N PHE A 557 -5.56 1.62 9.56
CA PHE A 557 -6.23 2.90 9.35
C PHE A 557 -7.12 3.19 10.54
N TYR A 558 -6.92 4.34 11.17
CA TYR A 558 -7.62 4.73 12.39
C TYR A 558 -8.73 5.74 12.11
N CYS A 559 -9.89 5.52 12.69
CA CYS A 559 -10.93 6.53 12.76
C CYS A 559 -10.54 7.53 13.86
N ASN A 560 -10.09 8.71 13.45
CA ASN A 560 -9.67 9.76 14.38
C ASN A 560 -10.81 10.76 14.66
N ASN A 561 -10.80 11.28 15.88
CA ASN A 561 -11.79 12.23 16.40
C ASN A 561 -11.39 13.69 16.10
N ASN A 562 -12.14 14.64 16.65
CA ASN A 562 -11.98 16.08 16.43
C ASN A 562 -10.71 16.71 17.03
N LEU A 563 -9.83 15.97 17.71
CA LEU A 563 -8.58 16.50 18.28
C LEU A 563 -7.42 16.17 17.34
N HIS A 564 -6.86 17.22 16.72
CA HIS A 564 -5.82 17.12 15.69
C HIS A 564 -4.70 18.15 15.93
N ILE A 565 -3.55 17.96 15.28
CA ILE A 565 -2.35 18.79 15.48
C ILE A 565 -2.59 20.28 15.25
N GLY A 566 -3.49 20.64 14.33
CA GLY A 566 -3.88 22.03 14.09
C GLY A 566 -4.54 22.73 15.28
N LYS A 567 -5.33 22.00 16.09
CA LYS A 567 -5.89 22.56 17.34
C LYS A 567 -4.80 22.75 18.39
N TRP A 568 -3.84 21.82 18.44
CA TRP A 568 -2.67 21.95 19.31
C TRP A 568 -1.85 23.21 18.97
N ILE A 569 -1.39 23.36 17.73
CA ILE A 569 -0.56 24.52 17.36
C ILE A 569 -1.31 25.85 17.46
N SER A 570 -2.64 25.84 17.32
CA SER A 570 -3.46 27.05 17.47
C SER A 570 -3.41 27.68 18.86
N LYS A 571 -3.07 26.90 19.90
CA LYS A 571 -2.89 27.40 21.28
C LYS A 571 -1.68 28.33 21.41
N PHE A 572 -0.71 28.21 20.51
CA PHE A 572 0.51 29.01 20.50
C PHE A 572 0.43 30.22 19.56
N LYS A 573 -0.75 30.51 18.99
CA LYS A 573 -0.98 31.73 18.21
C LYS A 573 -1.00 32.93 19.15
N ASN A 574 0.08 33.72 19.14
CA ASN A 574 0.12 35.00 19.85
C ASN A 574 -0.39 36.13 18.94
N LYS A 575 -1.23 37.02 19.48
CA LYS A 575 -1.72 38.22 18.78
C LYS A 575 -0.80 39.43 18.96
N ASN A 576 0.00 39.44 20.02
CA ASN A 576 0.95 40.51 20.33
C ASN A 576 2.35 40.05 19.94
N ILE A 577 2.78 40.40 18.73
CA ILE A 577 4.07 39.98 18.18
C ILE A 577 5.05 41.15 18.33
N LEU A 578 5.98 41.04 19.30
CA LEU A 578 7.05 42.03 19.51
C LEU A 578 8.11 41.96 18.41
N LEU A 579 8.50 40.74 18.04
CA LEU A 579 9.43 40.45 16.95
C LEU A 579 8.85 39.34 16.07
N ASN A 580 8.68 39.64 14.78
CA ASN A 580 8.23 38.66 13.78
C ASN A 580 9.46 37.98 13.15
N LEU A 581 9.68 36.71 13.48
CA LEU A 581 10.77 35.93 12.91
C LEU A 581 10.45 35.47 11.49
N GLY A 582 9.16 35.34 11.16
CA GLY A 582 8.66 34.79 9.90
C GLY A 582 7.28 34.15 10.11
N MET A 583 6.77 33.46 9.10
CA MET A 583 5.42 32.91 9.08
C MET A 583 5.45 31.47 8.60
N MET A 584 4.88 30.55 9.40
CA MET A 584 4.74 29.15 9.03
C MET A 584 3.32 28.90 8.53
N ASN A 585 3.22 28.40 7.30
CA ASN A 585 1.98 27.79 6.83
C ASN A 585 1.84 26.42 7.49
N THR A 586 0.76 26.23 8.25
CA THR A 586 0.46 24.99 8.99
C THR A 586 -0.24 23.93 8.11
N GLY A 587 -0.58 24.29 6.87
CA GLY A 587 -1.19 23.41 5.88
C GLY A 587 -2.55 22.86 6.31
N ARG A 588 -2.78 21.58 6.03
CA ARG A 588 -3.90 20.78 6.56
C ARG A 588 -3.35 19.68 7.47
N MET A 589 -4.19 18.80 8.00
CA MET A 589 -3.85 17.92 9.13
C MET A 589 -3.27 16.55 8.72
N ASP A 590 -2.90 16.33 7.45
CA ASP A 590 -2.48 15.02 6.94
C ASP A 590 -1.31 15.09 5.95
N PHE A 591 -0.78 13.93 5.57
CA PHE A 591 0.34 13.80 4.63
C PHE A 591 0.01 14.33 3.22
N GLN A 592 -1.26 14.24 2.78
CA GLN A 592 -1.71 14.78 1.47
C GLN A 592 -1.28 16.23 1.26
N HIS A 593 -1.35 17.03 2.32
CA HIS A 593 -1.10 18.46 2.28
C HIS A 593 0.25 18.84 2.90
N GLN A 594 1.17 17.88 3.06
CA GLN A 594 2.49 18.13 3.66
C GLN A 594 3.31 19.17 2.88
N ASN A 595 3.13 19.25 1.56
CA ASN A 595 3.79 20.26 0.72
C ASN A 595 3.35 21.70 1.00
N LEU A 596 2.23 21.91 1.70
CA LEU A 596 1.76 23.22 2.14
C LEU A 596 2.41 23.66 3.46
N VAL A 597 3.13 22.77 4.15
CA VAL A 597 3.81 23.09 5.41
C VAL A 597 5.21 23.64 5.11
N TYR A 598 5.39 24.96 5.24
CA TYR A 598 6.66 25.65 5.00
C TYR A 598 6.74 26.93 5.84
N ILE A 599 7.96 27.44 6.01
CA ILE A 599 8.25 28.72 6.66
C ILE A 599 8.76 29.70 5.60
N MET A 600 8.30 30.95 5.63
CA MET A 600 8.82 32.05 4.81
C MET A 600 8.56 33.40 5.50
N HIS A 601 8.96 34.53 4.92
CA HIS A 601 8.74 35.85 5.54
C HIS A 601 7.24 36.18 5.69
N ASP A 602 6.47 36.00 4.61
CA ASP A 602 5.03 36.24 4.59
C ASP A 602 4.33 35.25 3.65
N THR A 603 3.22 34.63 4.08
CA THR A 603 2.44 33.71 3.25
C THR A 603 1.07 34.28 2.92
N ARG A 604 0.65 34.12 1.67
CA ARG A 604 -0.66 34.57 1.17
C ARG A 604 -1.85 33.81 1.76
N ASP A 605 -1.61 32.70 2.46
CA ASP A 605 -2.65 31.88 3.10
C ASP A 605 -2.72 32.15 4.62
N ALA A 606 -3.02 33.41 4.97
CA ALA A 606 -3.06 33.88 6.36
C ALA A 606 -4.05 33.10 7.25
N GLY A 607 -5.10 32.51 6.67
CA GLY A 607 -6.07 31.69 7.40
C GLY A 607 -5.48 30.38 7.95
N HIS A 608 -4.38 29.90 7.34
CA HIS A 608 -3.75 28.63 7.68
C HIS A 608 -2.30 28.79 8.15
N SER A 609 -1.94 29.96 8.65
CA SER A 609 -0.59 30.27 9.11
C SER A 609 -0.51 30.63 10.59
N ILE A 610 0.72 30.69 11.09
CA ILE A 610 1.11 31.21 12.40
C ILE A 610 2.38 32.06 12.24
N PHE A 611 2.42 33.22 12.89
CA PHE A 611 3.64 34.02 12.98
C PHE A 611 4.58 33.42 14.02
N LEU A 612 5.85 33.32 13.67
CA LEU A 612 6.90 32.82 14.54
C LEU A 612 7.43 33.99 15.35
N ASN A 613 7.52 33.77 16.65
CA ASN A 613 8.10 34.69 17.60
C ASN A 613 8.86 33.90 18.66
N TYR A 614 9.43 34.63 19.61
CA TYR A 614 10.16 34.06 20.73
C TYR A 614 9.33 33.01 21.52
N ASP A 615 8.08 33.31 21.88
CA ASP A 615 7.24 32.46 22.76
C ASP A 615 6.85 31.13 22.12
N ASN A 616 6.68 31.09 20.79
CA ASN A 616 6.14 29.93 20.08
C ASN A 616 7.14 29.18 19.20
N LEU A 617 8.41 29.61 19.18
CA LEU A 617 9.42 29.05 18.28
C LEU A 617 9.57 27.54 18.46
N LEU A 618 9.72 27.04 19.69
CA LEU A 618 9.88 25.61 19.98
C LEU A 618 8.62 24.80 19.58
N ALA A 619 7.43 25.31 19.88
CA ALA A 619 6.17 24.66 19.47
C ALA A 619 6.04 24.61 17.94
N CYS A 620 6.44 25.67 17.24
CA CYS A 620 6.47 25.71 15.78
C CYS A 620 7.54 24.75 15.20
N SER A 621 8.71 24.64 15.84
CA SER A 621 9.74 23.68 15.46
C SER A 621 9.26 22.24 15.61
N ILE A 622 8.57 21.90 16.70
CA ILE A 622 7.94 20.58 16.87
C ILE A 622 6.93 20.33 15.76
N PHE A 623 5.99 21.28 15.53
CA PHE A 623 5.00 21.13 14.48
C PHE A 623 5.65 20.86 13.12
N PHE A 624 6.63 21.67 12.74
CA PHE A 624 7.30 21.59 11.47
C PHE A 624 8.04 20.26 11.31
N SER A 625 8.79 19.85 12.33
CA SER A 625 9.59 18.63 12.33
C SER A 625 8.73 17.37 12.33
N VAL A 626 7.68 17.32 13.15
CA VAL A 626 6.68 16.24 13.13
C VAL A 626 6.07 16.08 11.73
N ARG A 627 5.83 17.19 11.03
CA ARG A 627 5.23 17.18 9.69
C ARG A 627 6.20 16.83 8.57
N HIS A 628 7.51 16.81 8.79
CA HIS A 628 8.51 16.61 7.74
C HIS A 628 9.53 15.49 8.02
N ALA A 629 9.69 15.04 9.26
CA ALA A 629 10.62 13.96 9.61
C ALA A 629 10.24 12.64 8.92
N ILE A 630 8.93 12.39 8.75
CA ILE A 630 8.40 11.26 7.99
C ILE A 630 8.05 11.74 6.57
N SER A 631 8.52 11.00 5.57
CA SER A 631 8.23 11.31 4.17
C SER A 631 6.79 10.97 3.80
N ALA A 632 6.13 11.86 3.06
CA ALA A 632 4.85 11.56 2.42
C ALA A 632 5.03 10.49 1.33
N THR A 633 4.19 9.47 1.36
CA THR A 633 4.10 8.36 0.42
C THR A 633 2.64 8.13 0.06
N TRP A 634 2.36 7.37 -1.00
CA TRP A 634 0.97 6.99 -1.29
C TRP A 634 0.33 6.16 -0.17
N VAL A 635 1.14 5.48 0.64
CA VAL A 635 0.67 4.61 1.73
C VAL A 635 0.15 5.43 2.92
N ASN A 636 0.87 6.50 3.29
CA ASN A 636 0.52 7.34 4.45
C ASN A 636 -0.22 8.64 4.08
N ASP A 637 -0.50 8.89 2.79
CA ASP A 637 -1.14 10.10 2.25
C ASP A 637 -2.39 10.58 3.03
N ARG A 638 -3.15 9.69 3.67
CA ARG A 638 -4.34 10.04 4.47
C ARG A 638 -4.16 9.94 5.97
N ASP A 639 -2.98 9.58 6.46
CA ASP A 639 -2.73 9.50 7.90
C ASP A 639 -2.86 10.90 8.51
N GLN A 640 -3.67 10.99 9.56
CA GLN A 640 -4.01 12.26 10.21
C GLN A 640 -3.08 12.49 11.38
N PHE A 641 -2.46 13.68 11.41
CA PHE A 641 -1.68 14.14 12.55
C PHE A 641 -2.59 14.59 13.68
N LEU A 642 -2.38 14.00 14.86
CA LEU A 642 -3.25 14.11 16.02
C LEU A 642 -2.77 15.16 17.01
N TYR A 643 -3.66 15.47 17.94
CA TYR A 643 -3.30 16.25 19.12
C TYR A 643 -2.38 15.37 20.01
N PRO A 644 -1.19 15.85 20.41
CA PRO A 644 -0.23 15.04 21.17
C PRO A 644 -0.68 14.79 22.61
N ASN A 645 -0.12 13.77 23.26
CA ASN A 645 -0.17 13.62 24.71
C ASN A 645 0.84 14.57 25.39
N ASP A 646 0.82 14.66 26.72
CA ASP A 646 1.63 15.67 27.45
C ASP A 646 3.10 15.25 27.64
N LEU A 647 3.53 14.08 27.16
CA LEU A 647 4.88 13.57 27.39
C LEU A 647 5.98 14.42 26.71
N TYR A 648 5.70 15.02 25.55
CA TYR A 648 6.66 15.89 24.85
C TYR A 648 7.00 17.16 25.65
N GLU A 649 6.16 17.56 26.60
CA GLU A 649 6.33 18.81 27.34
C GLU A 649 7.55 18.79 28.26
N ASN A 650 8.02 17.61 28.65
CA ASN A 650 9.21 17.45 29.49
C ASN A 650 10.43 16.90 28.73
N ASP A 651 10.33 16.73 27.41
CA ASP A 651 11.43 16.21 26.58
C ASP A 651 12.14 17.36 25.86
N ASP A 652 13.06 18.02 26.57
CA ASP A 652 13.82 19.15 26.03
C ASP A 652 14.78 18.73 24.91
N GLU A 653 15.28 17.49 24.94
CA GLU A 653 16.10 16.94 23.87
C GLU A 653 15.28 16.88 22.56
N PHE A 654 14.07 16.31 22.59
CA PHE A 654 13.18 16.28 21.43
C PHE A 654 12.84 17.67 20.89
N LYS A 655 12.56 18.64 21.77
CA LYS A 655 12.30 20.04 21.37
C LYS A 655 13.51 20.65 20.67
N SER A 656 14.71 20.44 21.21
CA SER A 656 15.96 20.93 20.65
C SER A 656 16.28 20.28 19.30
N ASP A 657 16.07 18.96 19.18
CA ASP A 657 16.23 18.21 17.94
C ASP A 657 15.27 18.71 16.85
N CYS A 658 14.01 18.98 17.23
CA CYS A 658 13.04 19.59 16.33
C CYS A 658 13.46 21.00 15.86
N LEU A 659 14.08 21.80 16.72
CA LEU A 659 14.62 23.12 16.34
C LEU A 659 15.76 22.97 15.32
N ALA A 660 16.74 22.12 15.60
CA ALA A 660 17.86 21.86 14.69
C ALA A 660 17.38 21.34 13.33
N PHE A 661 16.42 20.42 13.32
CA PHE A 661 15.81 19.91 12.10
C PHE A 661 15.13 21.03 11.28
N MET A 662 14.32 21.87 11.92
CA MET A 662 13.61 22.98 11.26
C MET A 662 14.57 23.99 10.62
N LEU A 663 15.71 24.29 11.27
CA LEU A 663 16.71 25.24 10.76
C LEU A 663 17.30 24.82 9.41
N PHE A 664 17.58 23.53 9.23
CA PHE A 664 18.27 23.02 8.03
C PHE A 664 17.36 22.22 7.07
N HIS A 665 16.06 22.17 7.32
CA HIS A 665 15.13 21.52 6.40
C HIS A 665 14.76 22.42 5.21
N GLY A 666 14.67 21.84 4.01
CA GLY A 666 14.42 22.61 2.78
C GLY A 666 13.04 23.28 2.65
N GLN A 667 12.11 23.02 3.58
CA GLN A 667 10.83 23.73 3.67
C GLN A 667 10.88 24.95 4.60
N ASN A 668 12.02 25.23 5.22
CA ASN A 668 12.34 26.55 5.70
C ASN A 668 12.86 27.38 4.51
N ARG A 669 12.03 28.30 4.05
CA ARG A 669 12.22 29.10 2.82
C ARG A 669 12.38 30.59 3.14
N ILE A 670 12.80 30.93 4.37
CA ILE A 670 13.21 32.29 4.73
C ILE A 670 14.29 32.75 3.75
N SER A 671 14.24 33.99 3.30
CA SER A 671 15.21 34.55 2.36
C SER A 671 15.57 35.95 2.78
N ALA A 672 16.86 36.24 2.89
CA ALA A 672 17.38 37.58 3.18
C ALA A 672 17.04 38.60 2.08
N LYS A 673 16.54 38.14 0.92
CA LYS A 673 16.02 39.01 -0.15
C LYS A 673 14.61 39.55 0.14
N GLU A 674 13.88 38.90 1.05
CA GLU A 674 12.49 39.24 1.39
C GLU A 674 12.35 39.93 2.75
N GLY A 675 13.36 39.83 3.62
CA GLY A 675 13.40 40.49 4.92
C GLY A 675 14.59 40.08 5.79
N ILE A 676 14.61 40.50 7.05
CA ILE A 676 15.70 40.19 8.00
C ILE A 676 15.71 38.70 8.33
N ASN A 677 16.81 38.02 8.04
CA ASN A 677 16.97 36.62 8.38
C ASN A 677 17.32 36.44 9.87
N HIS A 678 16.35 35.98 10.66
CA HIS A 678 16.54 35.70 12.09
C HIS A 678 17.02 34.27 12.39
N PHE A 679 17.18 33.39 11.41
CA PHE A 679 17.37 31.94 11.59
C PHE A 679 18.83 31.47 11.53
N ILE A 680 19.82 32.37 11.50
CA ILE A 680 21.25 31.98 11.49
C ILE A 680 21.65 31.50 12.90
N PRO A 681 22.03 30.21 13.09
CA PRO A 681 22.30 29.66 14.43
C PRO A 681 23.76 29.85 14.88
N PHE A 682 24.57 30.62 14.14
CA PHE A 682 26.00 30.79 14.35
C PHE A 682 26.35 32.28 14.49
N SER A 683 27.43 32.57 15.20
CA SER A 683 28.02 33.91 15.21
C SER A 683 28.93 34.15 14.00
N GLU A 684 29.16 35.42 13.68
CA GLU A 684 30.09 35.88 12.64
C GLU A 684 31.49 35.31 12.87
N LYS A 685 31.95 35.32 14.13
CA LYS A 685 33.24 34.74 14.55
C LYS A 685 33.34 33.25 14.23
N GLU A 686 32.25 32.51 14.41
CA GLU A 686 32.21 31.07 14.13
C GLU A 686 32.24 30.74 12.64
N LEU A 687 31.76 31.68 11.81
CA LEU A 687 31.72 31.58 10.36
C LEU A 687 32.91 32.27 9.67
N GLY A 688 33.78 32.95 10.44
CA GLY A 688 34.94 33.66 9.90
C GLY A 688 34.60 34.95 9.15
N ILE A 689 33.43 35.53 9.43
CA ILE A 689 32.96 36.75 8.77
C ILE A 689 33.62 37.97 9.43
N THR A 690 34.27 38.80 8.63
CA THR A 690 34.97 40.01 9.08
C THR A 690 34.51 41.28 8.36
N LYS A 691 33.73 41.14 7.29
CA LYS A 691 33.35 42.24 6.40
C LYS A 691 32.19 43.07 6.93
N GLU A 692 31.16 42.42 7.47
CA GLU A 692 29.91 43.05 7.89
C GLU A 692 29.24 42.19 8.98
N ALA A 693 28.55 42.82 9.92
CA ALA A 693 27.82 42.14 10.99
C ALA A 693 26.46 41.64 10.49
N PHE A 694 25.93 40.58 11.11
CA PHE A 694 24.57 40.14 10.82
C PHE A 694 23.55 41.18 11.28
N GLU A 695 22.48 41.35 10.48
CA GLU A 695 21.34 42.20 10.85
C GLU A 695 20.55 41.64 12.05
N SER A 696 20.69 40.34 12.32
CA SER A 696 20.08 39.69 13.47
C SER A 696 20.94 38.54 13.98
N ASP A 697 21.20 38.54 15.29
CA ASP A 697 21.81 37.43 16.04
C ASP A 697 20.79 36.66 16.91
N PHE A 698 19.50 36.84 16.63
CA PHE A 698 18.39 36.27 17.42
C PHE A 698 18.54 34.76 17.66
N MET A 699 18.64 33.93 16.62
CA MET A 699 18.67 32.47 16.78
C MET A 699 19.93 31.99 17.52
N TYR A 700 21.08 32.61 17.25
CA TYR A 700 22.30 32.35 18.01
C TYR A 700 22.12 32.67 19.51
N LYS A 701 21.57 33.84 19.84
CA LYS A 701 21.29 34.21 21.25
C LYS A 701 20.24 33.30 21.89
N PHE A 702 19.19 32.97 21.16
CA PHE A 702 18.12 32.06 21.61
C PHE A 702 18.69 30.70 22.02
N ILE A 703 19.50 30.09 21.15
CA ILE A 703 20.17 28.81 21.41
C ILE A 703 21.10 28.90 22.62
N LYS A 704 21.82 30.02 22.78
CA LYS A 704 22.76 30.22 23.89
C LYS A 704 22.10 30.64 25.21
N GLY A 705 20.77 30.82 25.26
CA GLY A 705 20.07 31.30 26.45
C GLY A 705 20.28 32.80 26.73
N LYS A 706 20.79 33.57 25.76
CA LYS A 706 21.22 34.97 25.95
C LYS A 706 20.16 36.01 25.56
N ILE A 707 18.91 35.61 25.39
CA ILE A 707 17.81 36.55 25.19
C ILE A 707 17.30 36.97 26.56
N LYS A 708 17.18 38.28 26.79
CA LYS A 708 16.64 38.83 28.05
C LYS A 708 15.12 38.85 27.97
N ASP A 709 14.45 38.38 29.03
CA ASP A 709 13.01 38.57 29.17
C ASP A 709 12.72 40.03 29.54
N GLU A 710 12.13 40.79 28.62
CA GLU A 710 11.79 42.20 28.83
C GLU A 710 10.69 42.40 29.89
N ASN A 711 9.95 41.34 30.28
CA ASN A 711 8.91 41.41 31.31
C ASN A 711 9.40 41.18 32.74
N SER A 712 10.67 40.80 32.92
CA SER A 712 11.24 40.59 34.25
C SER A 712 12.16 41.76 34.62
N LEU A 713 11.77 42.54 35.63
CA LEU A 713 12.57 43.65 36.18
C LEU A 713 13.97 43.21 36.69
N PHE A 714 14.17 41.90 36.84
CA PHE A 714 15.44 41.23 37.18
C PHE A 714 15.66 40.01 36.27
N GLY A 715 15.44 40.16 34.95
CA GLY A 715 15.40 39.02 34.01
C GLY A 715 16.63 38.12 34.08
N ASP A 716 16.44 36.91 34.61
CA ASP A 716 17.38 35.80 34.48
C ASP A 716 17.60 35.49 32.99
N GLU A 717 18.84 35.15 32.63
CA GLU A 717 19.13 34.59 31.31
C GLU A 717 18.36 33.28 31.13
N LEU A 718 17.85 33.04 29.93
CA LEU A 718 17.06 31.86 29.63
C LEU A 718 17.94 30.60 29.68
N VAL A 719 17.29 29.46 29.89
CA VAL A 719 17.96 28.16 29.84
C VAL A 719 18.55 27.95 28.43
N LYS A 720 19.86 27.71 28.38
CA LYS A 720 20.59 27.36 27.16
C LYS A 720 19.99 26.09 26.54
N ILE A 721 19.83 26.07 25.22
CA ILE A 721 19.39 24.88 24.50
C ILE A 721 20.55 23.89 24.41
N GLU A 722 20.36 22.70 24.97
CA GLU A 722 21.26 21.57 24.81
C GLU A 722 20.73 20.64 23.71
N PHE A 723 21.52 20.49 22.64
CA PHE A 723 21.19 19.62 21.52
C PHE A 723 21.73 18.22 21.75
N SER A 724 21.03 17.22 21.21
CA SER A 724 21.56 15.87 21.15
C SER A 724 22.77 15.72 20.23
N LEU A 725 23.46 14.57 20.29
CA LEU A 725 24.61 14.28 19.44
C LEU A 725 24.27 14.38 17.94
N GLU A 726 23.13 13.85 17.53
CA GLU A 726 22.68 13.90 16.13
C GLU A 726 22.39 15.32 15.66
N ALA A 727 21.75 16.13 16.51
CA ALA A 727 21.50 17.54 16.22
C ALA A 727 22.79 18.37 16.21
N GLN A 728 23.77 18.05 17.06
CA GLN A 728 25.09 18.67 17.06
C GLN A 728 25.86 18.39 15.76
N GLU A 729 25.85 17.16 15.25
CA GLU A 729 26.47 16.83 13.97
C GLU A 729 25.76 17.51 12.79
N LEU A 730 24.42 17.64 12.83
CA LEU A 730 23.68 18.44 11.84
C LEU A 730 24.10 19.92 11.88
N LEU A 731 24.18 20.53 13.06
CA LEU A 731 24.63 21.92 13.24
C LEU A 731 26.06 22.11 12.75
N LYS A 732 26.94 21.14 12.98
CA LYS A 732 28.33 21.15 12.49
C LYS A 732 28.40 21.08 10.98
N ALA A 733 27.66 20.18 10.33
CA ALA A 733 27.57 20.13 8.87
C ALA A 733 26.98 21.43 8.29
N GLY A 734 25.95 21.98 8.94
CA GLY A 734 25.41 23.32 8.67
C GLY A 734 26.47 24.41 8.73
N LYS A 735 27.27 24.43 9.79
CA LYS A 735 28.32 25.43 10.00
C LYS A 735 29.38 25.39 8.91
N GLU A 736 29.84 24.21 8.50
CA GLU A 736 30.81 24.08 7.41
C GLU A 736 30.24 24.55 6.06
N LEU A 737 28.96 24.27 5.78
CA LEU A 737 28.28 24.81 4.60
C LEU A 737 28.19 26.34 4.62
N PHE A 738 27.81 26.94 5.76
CA PHE A 738 27.75 28.39 5.90
C PHE A 738 29.14 29.04 5.78
N LYS A 739 30.16 28.48 6.43
CA LYS A 739 31.56 28.94 6.27
C LYS A 739 31.97 28.95 4.81
N TYR A 740 31.71 27.87 4.08
CA TYR A 740 32.06 27.77 2.67
C TYR A 740 31.31 28.81 1.83
N TYR A 741 30.02 29.03 2.07
CA TYR A 741 29.28 30.10 1.41
C TYR A 741 29.95 31.48 1.61
N HIS A 742 30.40 31.80 2.83
CA HIS A 742 31.05 33.08 3.12
C HIS A 742 32.43 33.27 2.48
N THR A 743 33.07 32.21 1.97
CA THR A 743 34.30 32.38 1.15
C THR A 743 34.01 33.00 -0.21
N HIS A 744 32.74 33.06 -0.64
CA HIS A 744 32.29 33.64 -1.93
C HIS A 744 31.84 35.09 -1.78
N SER A 745 32.35 35.81 -0.77
CA SER A 745 31.92 37.17 -0.46
C SER A 745 32.27 38.24 -1.51
N GLU A 746 33.02 37.88 -2.55
CA GLU A 746 33.29 38.73 -3.73
C GLU A 746 32.38 38.38 -4.93
N ASP A 747 31.62 37.28 -4.85
CA ASP A 747 30.82 36.78 -5.96
C ASP A 747 29.50 37.54 -6.10
N LYS A 748 29.05 37.69 -7.34
CA LYS A 748 27.77 38.33 -7.64
C LYS A 748 26.60 37.54 -7.01
N GLY A 749 25.79 38.23 -6.22
CA GLY A 749 24.62 37.63 -5.57
C GLY A 749 24.89 37.07 -4.17
N TYR A 750 26.10 37.28 -3.63
CA TYR A 750 26.39 37.08 -2.21
C TYR A 750 25.51 37.96 -1.32
N LEU A 751 25.07 37.39 -0.19
CA LEU A 751 24.26 38.04 0.84
C LEU A 751 24.90 37.72 2.19
N VAL A 752 25.29 38.74 2.97
CA VAL A 752 25.88 38.50 4.30
C VAL A 752 24.88 37.76 5.21
N ASN A 753 23.59 38.13 5.17
CA ASN A 753 22.54 37.53 6.00
C ASN A 753 21.91 36.27 5.38
N ALA A 754 22.57 35.58 4.44
CA ALA A 754 22.00 34.45 3.71
C ALA A 754 21.41 33.37 4.62
N SER A 755 20.18 32.94 4.33
CA SER A 755 19.59 31.75 4.94
C SER A 755 20.11 30.47 4.27
N PHE A 756 19.80 29.31 4.85
CA PHE A 756 20.05 28.02 4.17
C PHE A 756 19.36 27.96 2.79
N TYR A 757 18.18 28.56 2.64
CA TYR A 757 17.48 28.65 1.36
C TYR A 757 18.23 29.52 0.35
N ASP A 758 18.78 30.66 0.78
CA ASP A 758 19.57 31.56 -0.06
C ASP A 758 20.88 30.91 -0.51
N ILE A 759 21.59 30.25 0.41
CA ILE A 759 22.82 29.49 0.11
C ILE A 759 22.52 28.44 -0.96
N LYS A 760 21.41 27.71 -0.81
CA LYS A 760 20.97 26.73 -1.80
C LYS A 760 20.69 27.37 -3.15
N GLU A 761 20.02 28.52 -3.18
CA GLU A 761 19.73 29.25 -4.41
C GLU A 761 21.02 29.74 -5.10
N PHE A 762 21.99 30.24 -4.33
CA PHE A 762 23.27 30.74 -4.84
C PHE A 762 24.01 29.68 -5.66
N PHE A 763 24.15 28.46 -5.14
CA PHE A 763 24.88 27.39 -5.82
C PHE A 763 24.06 26.63 -6.88
N GLN A 764 22.74 26.52 -6.72
CA GLN A 764 21.89 25.73 -7.64
C GLN A 764 21.28 26.58 -8.77
N GLY A 765 21.05 27.87 -8.52
CA GLY A 765 20.28 28.73 -9.41
C GLY A 765 18.82 28.28 -9.54
N ARG A 766 18.12 28.91 -10.49
CA ARG A 766 16.72 28.63 -10.84
C ARG A 766 16.60 28.20 -12.30
N ASP A 767 15.54 27.47 -12.62
CA ASP A 767 15.15 27.16 -13.99
C ASP A 767 14.41 28.32 -14.67
N GLU A 768 14.07 28.18 -15.95
CA GLU A 768 13.34 29.19 -16.74
C GLU A 768 11.96 29.55 -16.16
N LYS A 769 11.39 28.69 -15.31
CA LYS A 769 10.10 28.90 -14.63
C LYS A 769 10.27 29.48 -13.22
N GLY A 770 11.50 29.84 -12.82
CA GLY A 770 11.81 30.39 -11.50
C GLY A 770 11.87 29.36 -10.38
N LYS A 771 11.83 28.05 -10.67
CA LYS A 771 11.95 27.00 -9.65
C LYS A 771 13.43 26.72 -9.38
N MET A 772 13.80 26.59 -8.11
CA MET A 772 15.16 26.22 -7.72
C MET A 772 15.56 24.87 -8.37
N ASN A 773 16.75 24.83 -8.96
CA ASN A 773 17.25 23.62 -9.60
C ASN A 773 17.52 22.51 -8.56
N ASN A 774 17.56 21.26 -9.03
CA ASN A 774 17.97 20.13 -8.20
C ASN A 774 19.47 20.26 -7.84
N PRO A 775 19.91 19.90 -6.62
CA PRO A 775 21.31 19.88 -6.23
C PRO A 775 22.26 19.22 -7.23
N ALA A 776 21.80 18.16 -7.92
CA ALA A 776 22.59 17.47 -8.95
C ALA A 776 23.00 18.36 -10.14
N LYS A 777 22.31 19.48 -10.36
CA LYS A 777 22.63 20.47 -11.41
C LYS A 777 23.63 21.54 -10.94
N ALA A 778 23.97 21.61 -9.66
CA ALA A 778 24.96 22.55 -9.16
C ALA A 778 26.34 22.20 -9.74
N LYS A 779 27.07 23.23 -10.20
CA LYS A 779 28.42 23.07 -10.79
C LYS A 779 29.50 22.84 -9.74
N ASP A 780 29.29 23.37 -8.54
CA ASP A 780 30.24 23.31 -7.44
C ASP A 780 30.21 21.93 -6.75
N GLU A 781 31.28 21.16 -6.92
CA GLU A 781 31.42 19.82 -6.35
C GLU A 781 31.60 19.85 -4.82
N TYR A 782 32.26 20.87 -4.28
CA TYR A 782 32.51 20.95 -2.84
C TYR A 782 31.23 21.33 -2.08
N TYR A 783 30.46 22.28 -2.62
CA TYR A 783 29.09 22.56 -2.17
C TYR A 783 28.23 21.29 -2.18
N LYS A 784 28.27 20.50 -3.26
CA LYS A 784 27.50 19.24 -3.36
C LYS A 784 27.89 18.25 -2.26
N ALA A 785 29.18 18.12 -1.95
CA ALA A 785 29.65 17.28 -0.86
C ALA A 785 29.15 17.76 0.51
N LEU A 786 29.28 19.05 0.82
CA LEU A 786 28.80 19.65 2.07
C LEU A 786 27.27 19.53 2.23
N LEU A 787 26.51 19.81 1.16
CA LEU A 787 25.06 19.65 1.17
C LEU A 787 24.66 18.18 1.32
N SER A 788 25.40 17.25 0.72
CA SER A 788 25.17 15.80 0.89
C SER A 788 25.39 15.37 2.34
N ASP A 789 26.46 15.84 2.98
CA ASP A 789 26.74 15.56 4.39
C ASP A 789 25.66 16.15 5.32
N LEU A 790 25.26 17.40 5.09
CA LEU A 790 24.16 18.03 5.81
C LEU A 790 22.85 17.25 5.65
N ASN A 791 22.50 16.85 4.43
CA ASN A 791 21.29 16.06 4.18
C ASN A 791 21.36 14.65 4.80
N ALA A 792 22.55 14.05 4.90
CA ALA A 792 22.73 12.77 5.58
C ALA A 792 22.47 12.91 7.08
N ASN A 793 23.06 13.92 7.72
CA ASN A 793 22.82 14.22 9.14
C ASN A 793 21.36 14.62 9.41
N LEU A 794 20.72 15.37 8.50
CA LEU A 794 19.30 15.72 8.62
C LEU A 794 18.40 14.46 8.60
N LYS A 795 18.74 13.47 7.75
CA LYS A 795 18.04 12.17 7.72
C LYS A 795 18.28 11.33 8.98
N ILE A 796 19.49 11.38 9.55
CA ILE A 796 19.80 10.71 10.82
C ILE A 796 18.95 11.31 11.93
N LEU A 797 18.91 12.65 12.03
CA LEU A 797 18.08 13.33 13.02
C LEU A 797 16.57 13.05 12.80
N ALA A 798 16.10 13.02 11.55
CA ALA A 798 14.72 12.65 11.23
C ALA A 798 14.35 11.26 11.77
N LYS A 799 15.23 10.26 11.60
CA LYS A 799 15.03 8.90 12.10
C LYS A 799 15.01 8.82 13.62
N LYS A 800 15.68 9.74 14.31
CA LYS A 800 15.62 9.87 15.77
C LYS A 800 14.31 10.52 16.24
N ILE A 801 13.83 11.54 15.52
CA ILE A 801 12.56 12.22 15.78
C ILE A 801 11.36 11.28 15.53
N GLU A 802 11.44 10.42 14.51
CA GLU A 802 10.31 9.59 14.06
C GLU A 802 9.66 8.71 15.16
N PRO A 803 10.38 7.91 15.96
CA PRO A 803 9.78 7.14 17.05
C PRO A 803 9.03 8.02 18.07
N LYS A 804 9.55 9.22 18.36
CA LYS A 804 8.93 10.17 19.28
C LYS A 804 7.60 10.73 18.77
N ILE A 805 7.42 10.82 17.45
CA ILE A 805 6.14 11.22 16.83
C ILE A 805 5.02 10.26 17.24
N TYR A 806 5.29 8.95 17.26
CA TYR A 806 4.34 7.93 17.68
C TYR A 806 4.20 7.89 19.22
N GLU A 807 5.31 7.96 19.95
CA GLU A 807 5.33 7.99 21.43
C GLU A 807 4.47 9.12 22.00
N TYR A 808 4.60 10.33 21.44
CA TYR A 808 3.83 11.50 21.87
C TYR A 808 2.45 11.58 21.22
N GLY A 809 2.06 10.58 20.43
CA GLY A 809 0.72 10.46 19.87
C GLY A 809 0.40 11.46 18.77
N PHE A 810 1.41 12.07 18.13
CA PHE A 810 1.19 12.87 16.92
C PHE A 810 0.73 12.01 15.74
N LEU A 811 1.11 10.72 15.71
CA LEU A 811 0.60 9.71 14.77
C LEU A 811 0.28 8.40 15.51
N LYS A 812 -0.35 7.45 14.80
CA LYS A 812 -0.62 6.09 15.27
C LYS A 812 0.02 5.07 14.31
N GLU A 813 0.52 3.97 14.87
CA GLU A 813 1.17 2.87 14.13
C GLU A 813 0.22 1.95 13.36
#